data_AF-Q748W7-F1
#
_entry.id   AF-Q748W7-F1
#
_cell.length_a   1.000
_cell.length_b   1.000
_cell.length_c   1.000
_cell.angle_alpha   90.00
_cell.angle_beta   90.00
_cell.angle_gamma   90.00
#
_symmetry.space_group_name_H-M   'P 1'
#
loop_
_entity.id
_entity.type
_entity.pdbx_description
1 polymer ?
#
loop_
_entity_poly.entity_id
_entity_poly.type
_entity_poly.pdbx_seq_one_letter_code
_entity_poly.pdbx_strand_id
1 'polypeptide(L)'
;MQAGVVALAATLVLVAAARAIDPPHGAVSGFTCSTCHSSHLSLGSTGYNNICLSCHRPGVPLGGNRPLTMNDMANPFGTYTGARRGIIYQNSHAWTGSDTVLPAGALPPLSAGLTAGATTGALSCTRCHDPHNNTYPPYLRGANDQDQLCLDCHRVRNTSDHTRGTHPVNVNYGAAAAKDPAGFHPAPVNANPANPTAAMKLANGAVLCSTCHGVHYADSNSATFDNHSGHGTLTPSAGFLLRTDLRGATAASVNICTNCHRLPNHGAKGQNIQCADCHGGHVDLADGTVPNVFLVNRYINASSSFGAVRGRMVFLQYTAAARRIYKNPAGTGICQACHPVPTGGSYPAEHALATGTAADCAACHSHGNGTGAFSAAGASCTSCHGNPPRSSATGGPDGAAAGYAVTGVSEAATPHRRHAGGGSDYGYGCAQCHQGNSHNTGTFQDVFRNTAGLVAAMAGAAPAYNSASRTCSAIYCHSDGAPRNSALTPVLALKPVPAWTNGSGTITGCASCHAAQPATNAHAAHLAKGYGCALCHAATVSDNVTISDRSRHADGVKTVSFSATNPLAAGTSWNAATASCSASRCHSSGTSGSAGAPVTTPVWTNPATGTCGSCHATSPAIAATSSQTIATGLHTTHFSAAYGVKLGTSLTACQKCHDYTTAKHVNGSVDLLASACTGCHPQGASWTVATRFACTSCHAAVPSIINGVAAPYKARYAVSGHGQPAATYAASRACESCHNPDAPHISGVSGDATRLTLPNNNTLCASCHGDAAKVPTAAKRNLATHVTAKGGAATSLCSSCHDVHGTTNLAMIRTVIGGKAISFSNLSSGFVKTVSPYDGLCQVCHTATGHFRAGQALDGHPTKNCLSCHSHQGSYAFQPVGGGACDSCHGYPPVPAGFVTGAGNYAAGKPEDYAGGGGAHVVARHVPKTASPVEGWANCTPCHGNGSLSPATHTMVLPVTPSKVTIDPSDRYKFNHALPLGGQQYSGKLLDSGANATGSCFNVRCHFKPSKKWSTTK
;
A
#
# COMPACT_ATOMS: atom_id res chain seq x y z
N MET A 1 -24.21 78.51 4.93
CA MET A 1 -24.99 78.97 3.76
C MET A 1 -24.59 78.15 2.55
N GLN A 2 -25.58 77.55 1.89
CA GLN A 2 -25.72 77.06 0.49
C GLN A 2 -24.51 76.38 -0.19
N ALA A 3 -24.59 75.07 -0.47
CA ALA A 3 -25.20 74.40 -1.65
C ALA A 3 -24.31 74.53 -2.91
N GLY A 4 -23.72 73.46 -3.46
CA GLY A 4 -24.38 72.43 -4.30
C GLY A 4 -24.46 72.97 -5.74
N VAL A 5 -23.90 72.39 -6.81
CA VAL A 5 -24.07 71.04 -7.38
C VAL A 5 -23.09 70.92 -8.56
N VAL A 6 -22.35 69.81 -8.77
CA VAL A 6 -22.11 69.24 -10.13
C VAL A 6 -21.90 67.71 -10.04
N ALA A 7 -22.89 67.02 -10.60
CA ALA A 7 -22.88 65.74 -11.33
C ALA A 7 -21.97 64.57 -10.86
N LEU A 8 -22.63 63.61 -10.23
CA LEU A 8 -22.24 62.21 -10.12
C LEU A 8 -22.31 61.55 -11.52
N ALA A 9 -21.20 61.48 -12.24
CA ALA A 9 -21.06 60.54 -13.37
C ALA A 9 -20.66 59.18 -12.79
N ALA A 10 -21.64 58.31 -12.61
CA ALA A 10 -21.45 56.91 -12.28
C ALA A 10 -20.67 56.22 -13.40
N THR A 11 -19.33 56.28 -13.33
CA THR A 11 -18.48 55.30 -14.02
C THR A 11 -18.58 54.04 -13.19
N LEU A 12 -19.42 53.15 -13.70
CA LEU A 12 -19.53 51.75 -13.37
C LEU A 12 -18.13 51.19 -13.12
N VAL A 13 -17.72 51.12 -11.85
CA VAL A 13 -16.63 50.26 -11.44
C VAL A 13 -17.16 48.86 -11.71
N LEU A 14 -16.87 48.36 -12.92
CA LEU A 14 -16.76 46.94 -13.14
C LEU A 14 -15.72 46.48 -12.14
N VAL A 15 -16.20 46.10 -10.96
CA VAL A 15 -15.53 45.19 -10.06
C VAL A 15 -15.35 43.96 -10.92
N ALA A 16 -14.26 43.90 -11.68
CA ALA A 16 -13.73 42.65 -12.16
C ALA A 16 -13.60 41.84 -10.87
N ALA A 17 -14.49 40.85 -10.71
CA ALA A 17 -14.50 39.97 -9.57
C ALA A 17 -13.05 39.60 -9.34
N ALA A 18 -12.48 40.03 -8.20
CA ALA A 18 -11.15 39.63 -7.80
C ALA A 18 -11.25 38.11 -7.67
N ARG A 19 -10.88 37.42 -8.75
CA ARG A 19 -10.89 35.97 -8.79
C ARG A 19 -9.95 35.58 -7.68
N ALA A 20 -10.41 34.74 -6.76
CA ALA A 20 -9.59 34.24 -5.68
C ALA A 20 -8.24 33.82 -6.27
N ILE A 21 -7.17 34.52 -5.88
CA ILE A 21 -5.83 34.14 -6.30
C ILE A 21 -5.54 32.87 -5.51
N ASP A 22 -5.28 31.76 -6.21
CA ASP A 22 -5.01 30.48 -5.55
C ASP A 22 -3.90 30.65 -4.48
N PRO A 23 -3.91 29.81 -3.42
CA PRO A 23 -2.81 29.75 -2.47
C PRO A 23 -1.46 29.66 -3.20
N PRO A 24 -0.47 30.48 -2.80
CA PRO A 24 -0.29 30.99 -1.43
C PRO A 24 -0.80 32.43 -1.20
N HIS A 25 -1.64 33.02 -2.04
CA HIS A 25 -2.06 34.43 -1.91
C HIS A 25 -3.32 34.59 -1.04
N GLY A 26 -3.26 35.42 0.01
CA GLY A 26 -4.38 35.62 0.94
C GLY A 26 -3.98 36.27 2.26
N ALA A 27 -4.99 36.69 3.05
CA ALA A 27 -4.76 37.31 4.36
C ALA A 27 -4.10 36.35 5.38
N VAL A 28 -4.35 35.05 5.25
CA VAL A 28 -3.80 34.00 6.14
C VAL A 28 -2.32 33.75 5.90
N SER A 29 -1.83 33.98 4.67
CA SER A 29 -0.43 33.78 4.28
C SER A 29 0.41 35.06 4.31
N GLY A 30 -0.19 36.22 4.57
CA GLY A 30 0.48 37.54 4.59
C GLY A 30 0.78 38.13 3.20
N PHE A 31 0.48 37.40 2.12
CA PHE A 31 0.66 37.85 0.74
C PHE A 31 -0.65 38.44 0.21
N THR A 32 -0.89 39.71 0.52
CA THR A 32 -2.07 40.46 0.07
C THR A 32 -1.79 41.19 -1.24
N CYS A 33 -2.84 41.70 -1.91
CA CYS A 33 -2.69 42.56 -3.08
C CYS A 33 -1.74 43.74 -2.82
N SER A 34 -1.77 44.32 -1.61
CA SER A 34 -0.89 45.43 -1.22
C SER A 34 0.58 45.05 -1.07
N THR A 35 0.88 43.77 -0.78
CA THR A 35 2.25 43.24 -0.70
C THR A 35 2.92 43.26 -2.08
N CYS A 36 2.16 42.98 -3.15
CA CYS A 36 2.67 42.97 -4.53
C CYS A 36 2.50 44.30 -5.27
N HIS A 37 1.46 45.08 -4.95
CA HIS A 37 1.15 46.38 -5.57
C HIS A 37 1.59 47.56 -4.69
N SER A 38 2.76 47.47 -4.08
CA SER A 38 3.37 48.58 -3.32
C SER A 38 4.24 49.44 -4.24
N SER A 39 4.22 50.77 -4.04
CA SER A 39 5.06 51.70 -4.78
C SER A 39 6.53 51.52 -4.35
N HIS A 40 7.33 50.81 -5.14
CA HIS A 40 8.76 50.72 -4.93
C HIS A 40 9.43 52.05 -5.31
N LEU A 41 9.81 52.84 -4.29
CA LEU A 41 10.46 54.15 -4.45
C LEU A 41 11.89 54.09 -5.04
N SER A 42 12.45 52.90 -5.18
CA SER A 42 13.64 52.67 -6.01
C SER A 42 13.54 51.30 -6.69
N LEU A 43 13.15 51.27 -7.96
CA LEU A 43 13.49 50.15 -8.82
C LEU A 43 15.01 50.23 -9.04
N GLY A 44 15.80 49.51 -8.22
CA GLY A 44 17.23 49.36 -8.45
C GLY A 44 17.54 48.72 -9.83
N SER A 45 18.77 48.25 -10.05
CA SER A 45 19.27 47.74 -11.34
C SER A 45 18.56 46.51 -11.94
N THR A 46 17.50 46.00 -11.31
CA THR A 46 16.82 44.72 -11.61
C THR A 46 15.32 44.85 -11.93
N GLY A 47 14.75 46.06 -11.89
CA GLY A 47 13.38 46.34 -12.39
C GLY A 47 12.25 45.51 -11.74
N TYR A 48 11.24 45.13 -12.53
CA TYR A 48 10.03 44.39 -12.11
C TYR A 48 10.31 43.04 -11.41
N ASN A 49 11.51 42.46 -11.58
CA ASN A 49 11.89 41.19 -10.96
C ASN A 49 12.08 41.28 -9.44
N ASN A 50 12.33 42.49 -8.90
CA ASN A 50 12.53 42.70 -7.47
C ASN A 50 11.31 42.29 -6.63
N ILE A 51 10.11 42.49 -7.18
CA ILE A 51 8.85 42.12 -6.50
C ILE A 51 8.81 40.60 -6.32
N CYS A 52 9.13 39.84 -7.39
CA CYS A 52 9.14 38.38 -7.36
C CYS A 52 10.23 37.83 -6.42
N LEU A 53 11.45 38.36 -6.50
CA LEU A 53 12.59 37.91 -5.70
C LEU A 53 12.46 38.27 -4.21
N SER A 54 11.66 39.28 -3.85
CA SER A 54 11.37 39.59 -2.45
C SER A 54 10.63 38.46 -1.72
N CYS A 55 9.80 37.71 -2.45
CA CYS A 55 9.04 36.56 -1.96
C CYS A 55 9.76 35.23 -2.21
N HIS A 56 10.45 35.10 -3.34
CA HIS A 56 11.18 33.91 -3.75
C HIS A 56 12.63 33.90 -3.25
N ARG A 57 13.00 34.63 -2.19
CA ARG A 57 14.34 34.51 -1.59
C ARG A 57 14.36 33.48 -0.45
N PRO A 58 15.50 32.82 -0.17
CA PRO A 58 15.63 31.93 0.97
C PRO A 58 15.20 32.60 2.29
N GLY A 59 14.47 31.86 3.13
CA GLY A 59 14.05 32.32 4.46
C GLY A 59 12.74 33.10 4.54
N VAL A 60 12.04 33.35 3.43
CA VAL A 60 10.70 33.97 3.43
C VAL A 60 9.60 32.90 3.59
N PRO A 61 8.62 33.05 4.50
CA PRO A 61 7.55 32.06 4.68
C PRO A 61 6.71 31.83 3.41
N LEU A 62 6.35 30.58 3.10
CA LEU A 62 5.56 30.10 1.94
C LEU A 62 6.16 30.37 0.54
N GLY A 63 6.66 31.57 0.24
CA GLY A 63 7.35 31.91 -1.02
C GLY A 63 8.80 31.41 -1.07
N GLY A 64 9.51 31.44 0.06
CA GLY A 64 10.89 30.95 0.21
C GLY A 64 11.03 29.42 0.20
N ASN A 65 9.91 28.68 0.13
CA ASN A 65 9.92 27.24 -0.16
C ASN A 65 10.29 26.93 -1.62
N ARG A 66 10.32 27.96 -2.48
CA ARG A 66 10.79 27.91 -3.87
C ARG A 66 11.79 29.05 -4.11
N PRO A 67 12.99 28.98 -3.52
CA PRO A 67 13.94 30.07 -3.53
C PRO A 67 14.64 30.23 -4.89
N LEU A 68 14.76 31.46 -5.37
CA LEU A 68 15.57 31.90 -6.50
C LEU A 68 16.37 33.13 -6.07
N THR A 69 17.61 33.19 -6.51
CA THR A 69 18.55 34.27 -6.26
C THR A 69 19.09 34.80 -7.58
N MET A 70 19.66 36.00 -7.59
CA MET A 70 20.32 36.53 -8.80
C MET A 70 21.46 35.63 -9.31
N ASN A 71 22.03 34.78 -8.45
CA ASN A 71 23.09 33.83 -8.80
C ASN A 71 22.56 32.54 -9.46
N ASP A 72 21.25 32.35 -9.53
CA ASP A 72 20.65 31.17 -10.14
C ASP A 72 20.51 31.36 -11.68
N MET A 73 20.69 32.58 -12.19
CA MET A 73 20.44 32.93 -13.59
C MET A 73 21.49 32.33 -14.54
N ALA A 74 21.03 31.61 -15.57
CA ALA A 74 21.86 31.01 -16.60
C ALA A 74 22.56 32.05 -17.49
N ASN A 75 23.85 31.85 -17.74
CA ASN A 75 24.67 32.64 -18.64
C ASN A 75 25.71 31.78 -19.39
N PRO A 76 25.30 30.75 -20.15
CA PRO A 76 26.22 29.83 -20.80
C PRO A 76 27.12 30.50 -21.84
N PHE A 77 26.63 31.56 -22.48
CA PHE A 77 27.32 32.31 -23.54
C PHE A 77 28.09 33.54 -23.04
N GLY A 78 28.06 33.85 -21.74
CA GLY A 78 28.78 35.00 -21.19
C GLY A 78 28.27 36.36 -21.67
N THR A 79 27.02 36.44 -22.14
CA THR A 79 26.40 37.67 -22.66
C THR A 79 26.03 38.65 -21.55
N TYR A 80 26.00 38.21 -20.28
CA TYR A 80 25.80 39.06 -19.11
C TYR A 80 27.11 39.34 -18.37
N THR A 81 27.48 40.62 -18.24
CA THR A 81 28.80 41.08 -17.75
C THR A 81 28.97 41.05 -16.23
N GLY A 82 27.88 40.93 -15.46
CA GLY A 82 27.90 40.92 -13.99
C GLY A 82 28.12 39.55 -13.34
N ALA A 83 28.13 38.46 -14.13
CA ALA A 83 28.20 37.08 -13.64
C ALA A 83 29.52 36.41 -14.04
N ARG A 84 30.41 36.12 -13.08
CA ARG A 84 31.66 35.36 -13.33
C ARG A 84 31.36 33.87 -13.60
N ARG A 85 31.91 33.33 -14.70
CA ARG A 85 31.89 31.87 -14.98
C ARG A 85 32.52 31.10 -13.80
N GLY A 86 31.81 30.09 -13.27
CA GLY A 86 32.34 29.10 -12.33
C GLY A 86 32.14 29.35 -10.82
N ILE A 87 31.56 30.48 -10.40
CA ILE A 87 31.27 30.79 -8.97
C ILE A 87 29.76 30.98 -8.72
N ILE A 88 28.93 30.84 -9.76
CA ILE A 88 27.50 31.17 -9.79
C ILE A 88 26.73 29.89 -10.06
N TYR A 89 25.63 29.64 -9.34
CA TYR A 89 24.88 28.38 -9.44
C TYR A 89 24.29 28.16 -10.84
N GLN A 90 23.82 29.21 -11.53
CA GLN A 90 23.34 29.17 -12.93
C GLN A 90 22.38 28.00 -13.23
N ASN A 91 21.50 27.69 -12.29
CA ASN A 91 20.61 26.54 -12.31
C ASN A 91 19.18 26.90 -12.78
N SER A 92 18.97 28.10 -13.31
CA SER A 92 17.65 28.61 -13.66
C SER A 92 17.72 29.52 -14.89
N HIS A 93 16.67 29.54 -15.73
CA HIS A 93 16.63 30.29 -16.99
C HIS A 93 16.97 31.77 -16.82
N ALA A 94 17.49 32.44 -17.84
CA ALA A 94 17.68 33.89 -17.77
C ALA A 94 16.34 34.64 -17.60
N TRP A 95 16.22 35.49 -16.58
CA TRP A 95 15.07 36.40 -16.38
C TRP A 95 15.48 37.88 -16.36
N THR A 96 16.68 38.20 -16.86
CA THR A 96 17.14 39.56 -17.11
C THR A 96 17.91 39.60 -18.43
N GLY A 97 18.02 40.77 -19.05
CA GLY A 97 18.69 40.94 -20.35
C GLY A 97 17.72 40.92 -21.53
N SER A 98 18.26 40.83 -22.75
CA SER A 98 17.45 40.84 -23.98
C SER A 98 16.70 39.53 -24.18
N ASP A 99 15.49 39.61 -24.73
CA ASP A 99 14.73 38.46 -25.25
C ASP A 99 15.30 37.92 -26.58
N THR A 100 16.33 38.58 -27.13
CA THR A 100 17.01 38.20 -28.36
C THR A 100 18.45 37.79 -28.05
N VAL A 101 18.73 36.48 -28.16
CA VAL A 101 20.07 35.91 -27.96
C VAL A 101 20.33 34.88 -29.06
N LEU A 102 21.00 35.31 -30.13
CA LEU A 102 21.23 34.49 -31.33
C LEU A 102 21.96 33.16 -31.06
N PRO A 103 23.03 33.09 -30.24
CA PRO A 103 23.66 31.80 -29.88
C PRO A 103 22.71 30.83 -29.16
N ALA A 104 21.75 31.36 -28.39
CA ALA A 104 20.69 30.56 -27.75
C ALA A 104 19.53 30.20 -28.69
N GLY A 105 19.56 30.68 -29.95
CA GLY A 105 18.45 30.56 -30.90
C GLY A 105 17.18 31.29 -30.45
N ALA A 106 17.31 32.28 -29.56
CA ALA A 106 16.20 33.02 -28.98
C ALA A 106 15.89 34.28 -29.80
N LEU A 107 14.61 34.46 -30.11
CA LEU A 107 14.02 35.62 -30.78
C LEU A 107 12.85 36.15 -29.94
N PRO A 108 12.39 37.39 -30.18
CA PRO A 108 11.21 37.93 -29.49
C PRO A 108 9.98 37.02 -29.67
N PRO A 109 9.17 36.81 -28.62
CA PRO A 109 7.97 35.98 -28.68
C PRO A 109 6.90 36.61 -29.58
N LEU A 110 6.06 35.77 -30.18
CA LEU A 110 4.96 36.17 -31.06
C LEU A 110 3.59 36.06 -30.39
N SER A 111 3.45 35.19 -29.38
CA SER A 111 2.15 34.93 -28.74
C SER A 111 1.66 36.16 -27.96
N ALA A 112 0.39 36.52 -28.17
CA ALA A 112 -0.26 37.65 -27.51
C ALA A 112 -0.14 37.62 -25.97
N GLY A 113 -0.17 36.42 -25.37
CA GLY A 113 0.03 36.23 -23.94
C GLY A 113 1.43 36.60 -23.45
N LEU A 114 2.47 36.44 -24.28
CA LEU A 114 3.87 36.77 -23.94
C LEU A 114 4.27 38.19 -24.36
N THR A 115 3.50 38.84 -25.23
CA THR A 115 3.77 40.19 -25.76
C THR A 115 3.01 41.32 -25.04
N ALA A 116 2.16 41.00 -24.06
CA ALA A 116 1.42 42.01 -23.28
C ALA A 116 2.34 42.89 -22.41
N GLY A 117 2.31 44.22 -22.59
CA GLY A 117 2.83 45.22 -21.64
C GLY A 117 4.34 45.48 -21.56
N ALA A 118 4.75 46.16 -20.48
CA ALA A 118 5.99 46.93 -20.22
C ALA A 118 7.35 46.17 -20.24
N THR A 119 7.42 44.98 -20.80
CA THR A 119 8.59 44.10 -20.75
C THR A 119 9.21 43.88 -22.15
N THR A 120 8.85 44.70 -23.15
CA THR A 120 9.19 44.49 -24.58
C THR A 120 10.68 44.63 -24.82
N GLY A 121 11.28 43.65 -25.51
CA GLY A 121 12.73 43.62 -25.75
C GLY A 121 13.56 43.13 -24.55
N ALA A 122 12.92 42.70 -23.45
CA ALA A 122 13.59 42.29 -22.23
C ALA A 122 12.97 41.03 -21.58
N LEU A 123 13.81 40.21 -20.96
CA LEU A 123 13.40 39.08 -20.12
C LEU A 123 13.04 39.54 -18.70
N SER A 124 11.99 38.96 -18.14
CA SER A 124 11.54 39.15 -16.74
C SER A 124 10.71 37.96 -16.28
N CYS A 125 10.54 37.76 -14.97
CA CYS A 125 9.67 36.71 -14.43
C CYS A 125 8.25 36.80 -14.99
N THR A 126 7.75 38.03 -15.10
CA THR A 126 6.43 38.35 -15.65
C THR A 126 6.29 38.12 -17.14
N ARG A 127 7.36 37.79 -17.88
CA ARG A 127 7.23 37.36 -19.28
C ARG A 127 6.65 35.97 -19.37
N CYS A 128 7.08 35.05 -18.52
CA CYS A 128 6.61 33.66 -18.52
C CYS A 128 5.44 33.44 -17.57
N HIS A 129 5.39 34.20 -16.47
CA HIS A 129 4.38 34.02 -15.42
C HIS A 129 3.33 35.16 -15.38
N ASP A 130 2.08 34.77 -15.15
CA ASP A 130 0.96 35.64 -14.81
C ASP A 130 0.56 35.48 -13.34
N PRO A 131 1.04 36.35 -12.43
CA PRO A 131 0.68 36.26 -11.01
C PRO A 131 -0.82 36.47 -10.74
N HIS A 132 -1.59 36.95 -11.72
CA HIS A 132 -3.04 37.18 -11.59
C HIS A 132 -3.87 36.04 -12.20
N ASN A 133 -3.25 35.11 -12.93
CA ASN A 133 -3.98 34.06 -13.65
C ASN A 133 -3.25 32.70 -13.57
N ASN A 134 -3.85 31.75 -12.86
CA ASN A 134 -3.34 30.38 -12.73
C ASN A 134 -4.00 29.38 -13.69
N THR A 135 -4.59 29.83 -14.79
CA THR A 135 -5.22 28.95 -15.79
C THR A 135 -4.25 27.88 -16.31
N TYR A 136 -2.95 28.21 -16.40
CA TYR A 136 -1.89 27.27 -16.73
C TYR A 136 -0.93 27.15 -15.54
N PRO A 137 -1.06 26.14 -14.67
CA PRO A 137 -0.18 26.03 -13.50
C PRO A 137 1.30 25.77 -13.84
N PRO A 138 2.27 26.31 -13.07
CA PRO A 138 2.10 27.29 -12.01
C PRO A 138 2.14 28.72 -12.58
N TYR A 139 0.96 29.33 -12.76
CA TYR A 139 0.80 30.72 -13.19
C TYR A 139 1.54 31.07 -14.48
N LEU A 140 1.55 30.20 -15.49
CA LEU A 140 2.14 30.45 -16.79
C LEU A 140 1.20 31.28 -17.67
N ARG A 141 1.77 32.14 -18.53
CA ARG A 141 1.00 32.97 -19.49
C ARG A 141 0.39 32.19 -20.66
N GLY A 142 0.74 30.93 -20.80
CA GLY A 142 0.23 30.05 -21.84
C GLY A 142 0.42 28.59 -21.44
N ALA A 143 -0.25 27.70 -22.16
CA ALA A 143 -0.01 26.26 -22.06
C ALA A 143 1.46 25.96 -22.37
N ASN A 144 2.03 24.98 -21.68
CA ASN A 144 3.40 24.53 -21.93
C ASN A 144 3.54 23.00 -21.81
N ASP A 145 2.45 22.28 -22.06
CA ASP A 145 2.40 20.81 -22.09
C ASP A 145 3.11 20.22 -23.32
N GLN A 146 3.39 21.04 -24.33
CA GLN A 146 4.15 20.70 -25.55
C GLN A 146 5.21 21.76 -25.86
N ASP A 147 5.80 22.38 -24.83
CA ASP A 147 6.85 23.40 -24.96
C ASP A 147 6.45 24.64 -25.78
N GLN A 148 5.17 24.99 -25.82
CA GLN A 148 4.68 26.13 -26.61
C GLN A 148 5.35 27.46 -26.20
N LEU A 149 5.66 27.65 -24.92
CA LEU A 149 6.38 28.85 -24.45
C LEU A 149 7.85 28.84 -24.90
N CYS A 150 8.50 27.67 -24.81
CA CYS A 150 9.88 27.47 -25.24
C CYS A 150 10.00 27.72 -26.75
N LEU A 151 9.09 27.11 -27.52
CA LEU A 151 9.07 27.15 -28.98
C LEU A 151 8.66 28.50 -29.55
N ASP A 152 8.04 29.40 -28.78
CA ASP A 152 7.73 30.75 -29.25
C ASP A 152 9.01 31.60 -29.37
N CYS A 153 9.82 31.61 -28.31
CA CYS A 153 11.10 32.33 -28.27
C CYS A 153 12.21 31.57 -29.03
N HIS A 154 12.34 30.26 -28.81
CA HIS A 154 13.37 29.41 -29.41
C HIS A 154 12.93 28.77 -30.73
N ARG A 155 11.96 29.37 -31.44
CA ARG A 155 11.35 28.83 -32.68
C ARG A 155 12.34 28.47 -33.77
N VAL A 156 13.51 29.09 -33.78
CA VAL A 156 14.58 28.78 -34.75
C VAL A 156 15.04 27.33 -34.63
N ARG A 157 14.88 26.73 -33.44
CA ARG A 157 15.19 25.33 -33.15
C ARG A 157 13.97 24.40 -33.24
N ASN A 158 12.79 24.92 -33.59
CA ASN A 158 11.58 24.12 -33.76
C ASN A 158 11.62 23.36 -35.09
N THR A 159 12.31 22.21 -35.09
CA THR A 159 12.37 21.36 -36.27
C THR A 159 12.54 19.89 -35.87
N SER A 160 11.98 19.01 -36.68
CA SER A 160 12.23 17.58 -36.63
C SER A 160 13.47 17.15 -37.44
N ASP A 161 14.18 18.10 -38.06
CA ASP A 161 15.32 17.85 -38.94
C ASP A 161 16.63 18.30 -38.28
N HIS A 162 17.49 17.34 -37.97
CA HIS A 162 18.80 17.58 -37.35
C HIS A 162 19.76 18.35 -38.26
N THR A 163 19.51 18.41 -39.57
CA THR A 163 20.36 19.15 -40.52
C THR A 163 20.33 20.66 -40.30
N ARG A 164 19.37 21.17 -39.53
CA ARG A 164 19.23 22.60 -39.24
C ARG A 164 20.08 23.08 -38.05
N GLY A 165 21.05 22.27 -37.62
CA GLY A 165 21.99 22.64 -36.56
C GLY A 165 21.43 22.50 -35.13
N THR A 166 20.35 21.75 -34.96
CA THR A 166 19.73 21.51 -33.66
C THR A 166 19.28 20.06 -33.56
N HIS A 167 19.30 19.49 -32.35
CA HIS A 167 18.66 18.21 -32.11
C HIS A 167 17.15 18.31 -32.45
N PRO A 168 16.57 17.30 -33.12
CA PRO A 168 15.15 17.28 -33.45
C PRO A 168 14.25 17.36 -32.21
N VAL A 169 13.18 18.14 -32.33
CA VAL A 169 12.07 18.24 -31.36
C VAL A 169 10.73 18.03 -32.08
N ASN A 170 9.65 17.81 -31.32
CA ASN A 170 8.35 17.36 -31.86
C ASN A 170 8.44 16.02 -32.62
N VAL A 171 9.36 15.16 -32.18
CA VAL A 171 9.57 13.83 -32.77
C VAL A 171 9.07 12.75 -31.82
N ASN A 172 8.25 11.83 -32.29
CA ASN A 172 7.83 10.67 -31.50
C ASN A 172 9.02 9.73 -31.27
N TYR A 173 9.42 9.58 -30.01
CA TYR A 173 10.60 8.80 -29.63
C TYR A 173 10.40 7.31 -29.94
N GLY A 174 9.24 6.75 -29.61
CA GLY A 174 8.95 5.33 -29.83
C GLY A 174 9.01 4.95 -31.31
N ALA A 175 8.50 5.81 -32.19
CA ALA A 175 8.60 5.63 -33.63
C ALA A 175 10.05 5.71 -34.13
N ALA A 176 10.85 6.64 -33.60
CA ALA A 176 12.26 6.76 -33.92
C ALA A 176 13.06 5.54 -33.45
N ALA A 177 12.85 5.09 -32.21
CA ALA A 177 13.50 3.91 -31.64
C ALA A 177 13.09 2.60 -32.33
N ALA A 178 11.85 2.50 -32.80
CA ALA A 178 11.40 1.37 -33.61
C ALA A 178 12.05 1.34 -35.00
N LYS A 179 12.35 2.50 -35.59
CA LYS A 179 13.01 2.61 -36.90
C LYS A 179 14.50 2.25 -36.85
N ASP A 180 15.17 2.53 -35.74
CA ASP A 180 16.56 2.12 -35.50
C ASP A 180 16.75 1.54 -34.09
N PRO A 181 16.36 0.27 -33.88
CA PRO A 181 16.52 -0.39 -32.59
C PRO A 181 17.98 -0.64 -32.22
N ALA A 182 18.92 -0.57 -33.15
CA ALA A 182 20.34 -0.72 -32.83
C ALA A 182 20.91 0.58 -32.25
N GLY A 183 20.51 1.73 -32.79
CA GLY A 183 21.00 3.05 -32.39
C GLY A 183 20.30 3.68 -31.18
N PHE A 184 19.08 3.27 -30.83
CA PHE A 184 18.28 3.92 -29.78
C PHE A 184 17.78 2.95 -28.72
N HIS A 185 17.82 3.32 -27.45
CA HIS A 185 17.18 2.55 -26.38
C HIS A 185 15.64 2.48 -26.60
N PRO A 186 14.94 1.39 -26.23
CA PRO A 186 13.50 1.29 -26.42
C PRO A 186 12.71 2.37 -25.65
N ALA A 187 13.28 2.82 -24.53
CA ALA A 187 12.87 3.98 -23.77
C ALA A 187 14.12 4.72 -23.27
N PRO A 188 14.05 6.04 -22.99
CA PRO A 188 15.18 6.77 -22.41
C PRO A 188 15.62 6.15 -21.07
N VAL A 189 16.93 5.96 -20.91
CA VAL A 189 17.57 5.38 -19.74
C VAL A 189 18.02 6.49 -18.81
N ASN A 190 17.48 6.55 -17.59
CA ASN A 190 17.88 7.57 -16.60
C ASN A 190 19.33 7.38 -16.14
N ALA A 191 20.13 8.45 -16.20
CA ALA A 191 21.52 8.46 -15.74
C ALA A 191 21.68 8.13 -14.25
N ASN A 192 20.68 8.48 -13.43
CA ASN A 192 20.63 8.11 -12.02
C ASN A 192 19.21 7.65 -11.66
N PRO A 193 18.92 6.34 -11.68
CA PRO A 193 17.60 5.81 -11.36
C PRO A 193 17.07 6.19 -9.96
N ALA A 194 17.95 6.48 -9.01
CA ALA A 194 17.56 6.94 -7.68
C ALA A 194 17.10 8.41 -7.67
N ASN A 195 17.38 9.17 -8.74
CA ASN A 195 16.98 10.55 -8.93
C ASN A 195 16.01 10.70 -10.12
N PRO A 196 14.69 10.75 -9.88
CA PRO A 196 13.69 10.91 -10.93
C PRO A 196 13.73 12.27 -11.65
N THR A 197 14.37 13.30 -11.09
CA THR A 197 14.46 14.61 -11.76
C THR A 197 15.44 14.57 -12.93
N ALA A 198 16.38 13.62 -12.91
CA ALA A 198 17.36 13.38 -13.96
C ALA A 198 16.83 12.58 -15.17
N ALA A 199 15.60 12.07 -15.08
CA ALA A 199 14.98 11.31 -16.15
C ALA A 199 14.60 12.21 -17.35
N MET A 200 14.87 11.72 -18.56
CA MET A 200 14.43 12.36 -19.81
C MET A 200 12.92 12.20 -19.98
N LYS A 201 12.16 13.25 -19.69
CA LYS A 201 10.69 13.22 -19.73
C LYS A 201 10.17 13.44 -21.15
N LEU A 202 9.53 12.42 -21.71
CA LEU A 202 8.80 12.52 -22.97
C LEU A 202 7.40 13.07 -22.71
N ALA A 203 6.99 14.11 -23.42
CA ALA A 203 5.62 14.62 -23.36
C ALA A 203 4.78 13.92 -24.42
N ASN A 204 3.76 13.16 -24.02
CA ASN A 204 2.93 12.35 -24.93
C ASN A 204 3.77 11.45 -25.88
N GLY A 205 4.92 10.95 -25.41
CA GLY A 205 5.84 10.13 -26.20
C GLY A 205 6.73 10.90 -27.19
N ALA A 206 6.62 12.23 -27.24
CA ALA A 206 7.46 13.08 -28.07
C ALA A 206 8.70 13.61 -27.32
N VAL A 207 9.81 13.75 -28.05
CA VAL A 207 11.00 14.48 -27.63
C VAL A 207 10.74 15.97 -27.82
N LEU A 208 10.82 16.74 -26.74
CA LEU A 208 10.67 18.19 -26.74
C LEU A 208 11.86 18.87 -26.03
N CYS A 209 11.90 20.20 -25.99
CA CYS A 209 12.95 20.98 -25.33
C CYS A 209 13.07 20.59 -23.84
N SER A 210 11.94 20.49 -23.16
CA SER A 210 11.82 20.10 -21.76
C SER A 210 12.18 18.64 -21.50
N THR A 211 12.37 17.81 -22.53
CA THR A 211 12.90 16.45 -22.35
C THR A 211 14.35 16.52 -21.86
N CYS A 212 15.13 17.44 -22.42
CA CYS A 212 16.54 17.62 -22.12
C CYS A 212 16.79 18.72 -21.07
N HIS A 213 15.98 19.78 -21.11
CA HIS A 213 16.16 20.96 -20.28
C HIS A 213 15.20 21.02 -19.09
N GLY A 214 15.68 21.51 -17.96
CA GLY A 214 14.87 22.09 -16.90
C GLY A 214 14.87 23.61 -16.99
N VAL A 215 13.81 24.27 -16.54
CA VAL A 215 13.72 25.74 -16.59
C VAL A 215 14.28 26.36 -15.30
N HIS A 216 14.03 25.72 -14.16
CA HIS A 216 14.47 26.17 -12.83
C HIS A 216 15.02 24.99 -12.05
N TYR A 217 15.98 25.24 -11.16
CA TYR A 217 16.63 24.23 -10.32
C TYR A 217 17.29 23.10 -11.10
N ALA A 218 17.81 23.38 -12.30
CA ALA A 218 18.47 22.42 -13.18
C ALA A 218 19.96 22.72 -13.26
N ASP A 219 20.79 21.96 -12.56
CA ASP A 219 22.22 22.22 -12.49
C ASP A 219 23.05 21.41 -13.50
N SER A 220 22.40 20.57 -14.32
CA SER A 220 23.07 19.67 -15.28
C SER A 220 23.90 18.57 -14.62
N ASN A 221 23.48 18.10 -13.44
CA ASN A 221 24.13 17.04 -12.69
C ASN A 221 23.11 15.99 -12.21
N SER A 222 23.27 14.73 -12.59
CA SER A 222 22.29 13.69 -12.22
C SER A 222 22.38 13.24 -10.76
N ALA A 223 23.45 13.61 -10.04
CA ALA A 223 23.63 13.26 -8.62
C ALA A 223 22.78 14.13 -7.68
N THR A 224 22.33 15.30 -8.14
CA THR A 224 21.58 16.28 -7.36
C THR A 224 20.11 16.31 -7.79
N PHE A 225 19.21 16.43 -6.82
CA PHE A 225 17.77 16.48 -7.11
C PHE A 225 17.39 17.88 -7.62
N ASP A 226 17.06 17.96 -8.91
CA ASP A 226 16.62 19.16 -9.61
C ASP A 226 15.19 19.55 -9.23
N ASN A 227 15.03 20.07 -8.00
CA ASN A 227 13.77 20.58 -7.49
C ASN A 227 13.99 21.65 -6.41
N HIS A 228 12.91 22.35 -6.05
CA HIS A 228 12.98 23.44 -5.07
C HIS A 228 13.38 22.99 -3.66
N SER A 229 13.08 21.75 -3.25
CA SER A 229 13.54 21.19 -1.97
C SER A 229 15.04 20.88 -1.96
N GLY A 230 15.64 20.70 -3.14
CA GLY A 230 17.07 20.44 -3.33
C GLY A 230 17.91 21.68 -3.62
N HIS A 231 17.34 22.90 -3.63
CA HIS A 231 18.05 24.15 -4.02
C HIS A 231 19.40 24.33 -3.30
N GLY A 232 19.46 24.06 -1.99
CA GLY A 232 20.70 24.17 -1.20
C GLY A 232 21.75 23.07 -1.47
N THR A 233 21.37 22.04 -2.23
CA THR A 233 22.24 20.89 -2.59
C THR A 233 22.65 20.90 -4.07
N LEU A 234 22.13 21.85 -4.87
CA LEU A 234 22.51 21.99 -6.27
C LEU A 234 23.97 22.43 -6.42
N THR A 235 24.59 21.98 -7.50
CA THR A 235 25.97 22.30 -7.85
C THR A 235 26.07 23.50 -8.79
N PRO A 236 27.20 24.23 -8.81
CA PRO A 236 27.42 25.26 -9.82
C PRO A 236 27.42 24.70 -11.24
N SER A 237 26.56 25.25 -12.09
CA SER A 237 26.41 24.83 -13.49
C SER A 237 27.07 25.80 -14.46
N ALA A 238 27.28 25.34 -15.70
CA ALA A 238 27.65 26.21 -16.83
C ALA A 238 26.46 26.96 -17.43
N GLY A 239 25.24 26.82 -16.87
CA GLY A 239 24.04 27.53 -17.34
C GLY A 239 23.34 26.88 -18.53
N PHE A 240 23.63 25.61 -18.83
CA PHE A 240 22.94 24.87 -19.91
C PHE A 240 21.57 24.32 -19.49
N LEU A 241 21.30 24.29 -18.18
CA LEU A 241 20.02 23.89 -17.60
C LEU A 241 19.55 22.52 -18.06
N LEU A 242 20.47 21.57 -18.15
CA LEU A 242 20.17 20.20 -18.52
C LEU A 242 19.60 19.47 -17.30
N ARG A 243 18.69 18.52 -17.53
CA ARG A 243 18.17 17.65 -16.45
C ARG A 243 19.19 16.66 -15.93
N THR A 244 20.23 16.39 -16.69
CA THR A 244 21.19 15.34 -16.42
C THR A 244 22.58 15.76 -16.89
N ASP A 245 23.56 14.91 -16.64
CA ASP A 245 24.96 15.21 -16.93
C ASP A 245 25.18 15.43 -18.42
N LEU A 246 25.77 16.57 -18.79
CA LEU A 246 26.28 16.78 -20.15
C LEU A 246 27.36 15.73 -20.50
N ARG A 247 28.20 15.40 -19.51
CA ARG A 247 29.23 14.36 -19.57
C ARG A 247 29.08 13.51 -18.29
N GLY A 248 28.97 12.20 -18.43
CA GLY A 248 28.94 11.30 -17.28
C GLY A 248 30.30 11.24 -16.59
N ALA A 249 30.35 10.65 -15.38
CA ALA A 249 31.60 10.52 -14.62
C ALA A 249 32.70 9.77 -15.39
N THR A 250 32.32 8.77 -16.20
CA THR A 250 33.22 7.99 -17.07
C THR A 250 32.61 7.86 -18.47
N ALA A 251 33.39 7.39 -19.46
CA ALA A 251 32.88 7.13 -20.80
C ALA A 251 31.80 6.04 -20.85
N ALA A 252 31.73 5.17 -19.84
CA ALA A 252 30.67 4.17 -19.76
C ALA A 252 29.41 4.70 -19.04
N SER A 253 29.52 5.83 -18.34
CA SER A 253 28.40 6.43 -17.62
C SER A 253 27.37 6.98 -18.61
N VAL A 254 26.10 6.82 -18.26
CA VAL A 254 25.00 7.43 -19.01
C VAL A 254 25.13 8.96 -18.90
N ASN A 255 25.05 9.64 -20.03
CA ASN A 255 25.06 11.09 -20.17
C ASN A 255 23.84 11.51 -20.97
N ILE A 256 23.60 12.81 -21.12
CA ILE A 256 22.40 13.33 -21.80
C ILE A 256 22.15 12.72 -23.20
N CYS A 257 23.20 12.37 -23.95
CA CYS A 257 23.09 11.73 -25.25
C CYS A 257 22.83 10.23 -25.12
N THR A 258 23.59 9.53 -24.27
CA THR A 258 23.50 8.07 -24.11
C THR A 258 22.29 7.61 -23.29
N ASN A 259 21.52 8.54 -22.72
CA ASN A 259 20.17 8.26 -22.20
C ASN A 259 19.28 7.65 -23.31
N CYS A 260 19.41 8.15 -24.54
CA CYS A 260 18.55 7.77 -25.66
C CYS A 260 19.33 6.98 -26.73
N HIS A 261 20.57 7.36 -27.02
CA HIS A 261 21.38 6.76 -28.07
C HIS A 261 22.32 5.68 -27.52
N ARG A 262 22.39 4.52 -28.17
CA ARG A 262 23.24 3.39 -27.76
C ARG A 262 24.68 3.46 -28.29
N LEU A 263 25.08 4.56 -28.89
CA LEU A 263 26.43 4.71 -29.43
C LEU A 263 27.45 4.81 -28.29
N PRO A 264 28.56 4.06 -28.35
CA PRO A 264 29.58 4.10 -27.30
C PRO A 264 30.35 5.42 -27.33
N ASN A 265 30.83 5.85 -26.17
CA ASN A 265 31.77 6.95 -26.07
C ASN A 265 33.20 6.50 -26.48
N HIS A 266 34.09 7.45 -26.76
CA HIS A 266 35.49 7.18 -27.08
C HIS A 266 36.30 6.96 -25.79
N GLY A 267 36.16 5.74 -25.23
CA GLY A 267 36.65 5.37 -23.91
C GLY A 267 37.81 4.38 -23.87
N ALA A 268 38.32 3.92 -25.02
CA ALA A 268 39.41 2.94 -25.06
C ALA A 268 40.62 3.43 -24.27
N LYS A 269 41.23 2.55 -23.47
CA LYS A 269 42.36 2.86 -22.56
C LYS A 269 42.07 3.97 -21.53
N GLY A 270 40.81 4.22 -21.19
CA GLY A 270 40.44 5.14 -20.09
C GLY A 270 40.46 6.63 -20.45
N GLN A 271 40.40 6.98 -21.74
CA GLN A 271 40.51 8.37 -22.22
C GLN A 271 39.32 9.28 -21.82
N ASN A 272 38.16 8.71 -21.52
CA ASN A 272 36.95 9.45 -21.13
C ASN A 272 36.55 10.59 -22.08
N ILE A 273 36.58 10.35 -23.39
CA ILE A 273 36.05 11.27 -24.40
C ILE A 273 34.61 10.87 -24.71
N GLN A 274 33.67 11.79 -24.55
CA GLN A 274 32.23 11.54 -24.63
C GLN A 274 31.55 12.30 -25.76
N CYS A 275 30.29 11.97 -26.05
CA CYS A 275 29.49 12.59 -27.12
C CYS A 275 29.62 14.12 -27.16
N ALA A 276 29.46 14.79 -26.01
CA ALA A 276 29.48 16.24 -25.89
C ALA A 276 30.83 16.90 -26.25
N ASP A 277 31.92 16.14 -26.23
CA ASP A 277 33.26 16.65 -26.57
C ASP A 277 33.39 16.87 -28.09
N CYS A 278 32.66 16.07 -28.90
CA CYS A 278 32.66 16.14 -30.36
C CYS A 278 31.37 16.72 -30.94
N HIS A 279 30.22 16.40 -30.33
CA HIS A 279 28.89 16.79 -30.79
C HIS A 279 28.24 17.77 -29.81
N GLY A 280 27.45 18.69 -30.34
CA GLY A 280 26.56 19.55 -29.56
C GLY A 280 25.11 19.05 -29.65
N GLY A 281 24.29 19.36 -28.65
CA GLY A 281 22.83 19.25 -28.79
C GLY A 281 22.27 20.28 -29.78
N HIS A 282 22.95 21.43 -29.87
CA HIS A 282 22.70 22.48 -30.85
C HIS A 282 24.06 23.07 -31.25
N VAL A 283 24.24 23.41 -32.52
CA VAL A 283 25.46 24.03 -33.03
C VAL A 283 25.13 25.40 -33.63
N ASP A 284 26.02 26.38 -33.46
CA ASP A 284 25.73 27.79 -33.70
C ASP A 284 25.28 28.12 -35.14
N LEU A 285 24.26 28.98 -35.21
CA LEU A 285 23.78 29.68 -36.41
C LEU A 285 24.57 30.98 -36.69
N ALA A 286 25.52 31.34 -35.81
CA ALA A 286 25.94 32.72 -35.59
C ALA A 286 27.09 33.25 -36.48
N ASP A 287 27.71 32.43 -37.33
CA ASP A 287 28.81 32.87 -38.21
C ASP A 287 28.43 32.96 -39.70
N GLY A 288 27.15 32.79 -40.03
CA GLY A 288 26.64 32.87 -41.41
C GLY A 288 26.94 31.64 -42.28
N THR A 289 27.51 30.57 -41.72
CA THR A 289 27.75 29.32 -42.46
C THR A 289 26.72 28.24 -42.14
N VAL A 290 26.43 27.36 -43.10
CA VAL A 290 25.44 26.29 -42.97
C VAL A 290 25.85 25.33 -41.82
N PRO A 291 24.98 25.11 -40.81
CA PRO A 291 25.25 24.13 -39.76
C PRO A 291 25.54 22.74 -40.34
N ASN A 292 26.51 22.02 -39.75
CA ASN A 292 26.79 20.66 -40.22
C ASN A 292 25.69 19.69 -39.78
N VAL A 293 25.35 18.76 -40.67
CA VAL A 293 24.22 17.82 -40.47
C VAL A 293 24.45 16.81 -39.35
N PHE A 294 25.64 16.73 -38.78
CA PHE A 294 26.00 15.77 -37.74
C PHE A 294 26.14 16.41 -36.36
N LEU A 295 25.77 17.70 -36.23
CA LEU A 295 25.86 18.48 -34.99
C LEU A 295 27.26 18.43 -34.35
N VAL A 296 28.32 18.33 -35.16
CA VAL A 296 29.71 18.36 -34.67
C VAL A 296 30.06 19.78 -34.23
N ASN A 297 30.67 19.91 -33.05
CA ASN A 297 31.13 21.19 -32.53
C ASN A 297 32.19 21.79 -33.46
N ARG A 298 32.05 23.06 -33.83
CA ARG A 298 33.04 23.79 -34.66
C ARG A 298 34.39 23.92 -33.97
N TYR A 299 34.38 23.95 -32.64
CA TYR A 299 35.55 24.05 -31.79
C TYR A 299 35.55 22.92 -30.77
N ILE A 300 36.52 22.03 -30.88
CA ILE A 300 36.69 20.90 -29.97
C ILE A 300 37.38 21.37 -28.70
N ASN A 301 36.75 21.07 -27.57
CA ASN A 301 37.26 21.31 -26.24
C ASN A 301 37.14 20.01 -25.44
N ALA A 302 38.23 19.25 -25.35
CA ALA A 302 38.23 17.94 -24.73
C ALA A 302 39.39 17.81 -23.73
N SER A 303 39.21 17.02 -22.68
CA SER A 303 40.28 16.76 -21.70
C SER A 303 40.25 15.29 -21.31
N SER A 304 41.41 14.66 -21.37
CA SER A 304 41.62 13.25 -21.00
C SER A 304 42.86 13.10 -20.13
N SER A 305 43.06 11.90 -19.58
CA SER A 305 44.31 11.51 -18.91
C SER A 305 45.55 11.57 -19.81
N PHE A 306 45.37 11.67 -21.12
CA PHE A 306 46.45 11.72 -22.12
C PHE A 306 46.72 13.14 -22.64
N GLY A 307 45.99 14.15 -22.15
CA GLY A 307 46.14 15.55 -22.54
C GLY A 307 44.81 16.27 -22.77
N ALA A 308 44.89 17.57 -23.03
CA ALA A 308 43.73 18.42 -23.25
C ALA A 308 43.84 19.20 -24.57
N VAL A 309 42.69 19.39 -25.21
CA VAL A 309 42.49 20.15 -26.43
C VAL A 309 41.56 21.31 -26.11
N ARG A 310 41.92 22.53 -26.51
CA ARG A 310 41.14 23.75 -26.27
C ARG A 310 41.02 24.55 -27.55
N GLY A 311 39.79 24.85 -27.96
CA GLY A 311 39.49 25.72 -29.10
C GLY A 311 40.02 25.22 -30.45
N ARG A 312 40.19 23.90 -30.66
CA ARG A 312 40.66 23.39 -31.95
C ARG A 312 39.53 23.42 -32.98
N MET A 313 39.76 24.16 -34.05
CA MET A 313 38.79 24.30 -35.14
C MET A 313 38.65 22.99 -35.93
N VAL A 314 37.41 22.57 -36.12
CA VAL A 314 37.04 21.48 -37.03
C VAL A 314 36.19 22.07 -38.15
N PHE A 315 36.55 21.75 -39.39
CA PHE A 315 35.85 22.27 -40.56
C PHE A 315 35.00 21.18 -41.22
N LEU A 316 33.68 21.34 -41.13
CA LEU A 316 32.67 20.41 -41.64
C LEU A 316 31.60 21.20 -42.39
N GLN A 317 31.77 21.36 -43.70
CA GLN A 317 30.85 22.13 -44.55
C GLN A 317 29.82 21.28 -45.31
N TYR A 318 29.84 19.94 -45.18
CA TYR A 318 29.11 19.07 -46.08
C TYR A 318 27.95 18.31 -45.43
N THR A 319 26.86 18.17 -46.18
CA THR A 319 25.63 17.48 -45.82
C THR A 319 25.62 15.98 -46.15
N ALA A 320 26.68 15.44 -46.80
CA ALA A 320 26.74 14.04 -47.25
C ALA A 320 27.83 13.22 -46.54
N ALA A 321 27.49 11.98 -46.15
CA ALA A 321 28.34 11.07 -45.38
C ALA A 321 29.69 10.69 -46.05
N ALA A 322 29.74 10.65 -47.38
CA ALA A 322 30.94 10.33 -48.16
C ALA A 322 31.96 11.48 -48.25
N ARG A 323 31.59 12.70 -47.85
CA ARG A 323 32.45 13.90 -47.92
C ARG A 323 32.93 14.39 -46.55
N ARG A 324 32.77 13.55 -45.51
CA ARG A 324 33.24 13.85 -44.15
C ARG A 324 34.76 13.75 -44.11
N ILE A 325 35.43 14.87 -43.84
CA ILE A 325 36.89 14.94 -43.82
C ILE A 325 37.38 14.61 -42.41
N TYR A 326 38.01 13.45 -42.25
CA TYR A 326 38.58 13.00 -40.98
C TYR A 326 40.05 13.41 -40.85
N LYS A 327 40.73 13.54 -42.00
CA LYS A 327 42.11 14.04 -42.13
C LYS A 327 42.23 14.93 -43.37
N ASN A 328 42.90 16.07 -43.26
CA ASN A 328 43.27 16.93 -44.39
C ASN A 328 44.65 17.59 -44.19
N PRO A 329 45.22 18.21 -45.24
CA PRO A 329 46.48 18.94 -45.16
C PRO A 329 46.45 20.18 -44.26
N ALA A 330 45.26 20.80 -44.08
CA ALA A 330 45.09 21.99 -43.24
C ALA A 330 45.04 21.67 -41.73
N GLY A 331 45.04 20.39 -41.35
CA GLY A 331 44.96 19.95 -39.95
C GLY A 331 43.59 20.16 -39.30
N THR A 332 42.55 20.42 -40.08
CA THR A 332 41.19 20.75 -39.61
C THR A 332 40.20 19.58 -39.70
N GLY A 333 40.71 18.37 -39.98
CA GLY A 333 39.91 17.14 -39.94
C GLY A 333 39.47 16.77 -38.52
N ILE A 334 38.34 16.06 -38.40
CA ILE A 334 37.73 15.74 -37.10
C ILE A 334 38.70 15.00 -36.18
N CYS A 335 39.37 13.95 -36.69
CA CYS A 335 40.29 13.14 -35.87
C CYS A 335 41.58 13.92 -35.57
N GLN A 336 42.03 14.75 -36.51
CA GLN A 336 43.23 15.59 -36.37
C GLN A 336 43.09 16.68 -35.30
N ALA A 337 41.85 17.07 -34.95
CA ALA A 337 41.61 18.04 -33.87
C ALA A 337 42.10 17.53 -32.51
N CYS A 338 42.12 16.20 -32.32
CA CYS A 338 42.53 15.57 -31.07
C CYS A 338 43.89 14.88 -31.14
N HIS A 339 44.19 14.16 -32.23
CA HIS A 339 45.42 13.38 -32.33
C HIS A 339 46.00 13.34 -33.76
N PRO A 340 47.34 13.24 -33.91
CA PRO A 340 47.95 12.94 -35.20
C PRO A 340 47.58 11.53 -35.66
N VAL A 341 47.55 11.30 -36.97
CA VAL A 341 47.34 9.97 -37.56
C VAL A 341 48.71 9.30 -37.75
N PRO A 342 48.97 8.14 -37.11
CA PRO A 342 50.29 7.50 -37.15
C PRO A 342 50.58 6.84 -38.50
N THR A 343 51.82 6.91 -38.99
CA THR A 343 52.26 6.33 -40.27
C THR A 343 53.47 5.38 -40.07
N GLY A 344 53.66 4.39 -40.95
CA GLY A 344 54.81 3.45 -40.91
C GLY A 344 54.45 2.00 -41.25
N GLY A 345 55.47 1.12 -41.34
CA GLY A 345 55.32 -0.27 -41.83
C GLY A 345 54.47 -1.23 -40.98
N SER A 346 54.01 -0.78 -39.80
CA SER A 346 53.07 -1.53 -38.95
C SER A 346 51.61 -1.04 -39.07
N TYR A 347 51.33 -0.05 -39.92
CA TYR A 347 50.00 0.54 -40.11
C TYR A 347 49.51 0.38 -41.56
N PRO A 348 48.18 0.27 -41.79
CA PRO A 348 47.62 0.21 -43.14
C PRO A 348 47.97 1.43 -44.01
N ALA A 349 47.95 1.26 -45.34
CA ALA A 349 48.28 2.32 -46.31
C ALA A 349 47.34 3.54 -46.21
N GLU A 350 46.10 3.33 -45.76
CA GLU A 350 45.07 4.35 -45.56
C GLU A 350 45.51 5.44 -44.56
N HIS A 351 46.42 5.14 -43.64
CA HIS A 351 46.97 6.14 -42.70
C HIS A 351 47.87 7.17 -43.40
N ALA A 352 48.46 6.82 -44.54
CA ALA A 352 49.36 7.68 -45.30
C ALA A 352 48.63 8.68 -46.23
N LEU A 353 47.31 8.56 -46.39
CA LEU A 353 46.52 9.46 -47.26
C LEU A 353 46.66 10.93 -46.84
N ALA A 354 46.90 11.83 -47.80
CA ALA A 354 46.99 13.27 -47.53
C ALA A 354 45.64 13.87 -47.09
N THR A 355 44.55 13.37 -47.69
CA THR A 355 43.16 13.64 -47.28
C THR A 355 42.47 12.31 -47.07
N GLY A 356 41.96 12.08 -45.85
CA GLY A 356 41.23 10.86 -45.48
C GLY A 356 39.77 11.19 -45.20
N THR A 357 38.88 10.49 -45.89
CA THR A 357 37.43 10.60 -45.70
C THR A 357 36.95 9.64 -44.62
N ALA A 358 35.68 9.80 -44.20
CA ALA A 358 35.06 8.86 -43.29
C ALA A 358 35.02 7.42 -43.83
N ALA A 359 34.95 7.19 -45.14
CA ALA A 359 34.95 5.83 -45.69
C ALA A 359 36.30 5.14 -45.49
N ASP A 360 37.39 5.87 -45.72
CA ASP A 360 38.76 5.37 -45.58
C ASP A 360 39.07 5.00 -44.12
N CYS A 361 38.61 5.84 -43.18
CA CYS A 361 38.84 5.58 -41.76
C CYS A 361 37.84 4.57 -41.17
N ALA A 362 36.55 4.62 -41.53
CA ALA A 362 35.51 3.83 -40.87
C ALA A 362 35.56 2.32 -41.16
N ALA A 363 36.27 1.91 -42.21
CA ALA A 363 36.57 0.49 -42.47
C ALA A 363 37.31 -0.16 -41.30
N CYS A 364 38.20 0.60 -40.65
CA CYS A 364 38.96 0.15 -39.50
C CYS A 364 38.57 0.88 -38.20
N HIS A 365 37.93 2.04 -38.24
CA HIS A 365 37.61 2.86 -37.05
C HIS A 365 36.13 3.23 -37.03
N SER A 366 35.28 2.30 -36.59
CA SER A 366 33.82 2.50 -36.63
C SER A 366 33.29 3.27 -35.42
N HIS A 367 32.29 4.11 -35.67
CA HIS A 367 31.66 4.92 -34.62
C HIS A 367 30.93 4.06 -33.56
N GLY A 368 30.35 2.94 -34.00
CA GLY A 368 29.60 2.01 -33.14
C GLY A 368 30.42 0.85 -32.55
N ASN A 369 31.75 0.98 -32.46
CA ASN A 369 32.59 -0.11 -31.95
C ASN A 369 32.35 -0.34 -30.44
N GLY A 370 31.96 -1.56 -30.05
CA GLY A 370 31.65 -1.92 -28.66
C GLY A 370 32.80 -1.78 -27.67
N THR A 371 34.05 -1.66 -28.13
CA THR A 371 35.23 -1.37 -27.29
C THR A 371 35.45 0.14 -27.05
N GLY A 372 34.63 0.98 -27.66
CA GLY A 372 34.68 2.43 -27.62
C GLY A 372 34.61 3.02 -29.04
N ALA A 373 33.87 4.10 -29.23
CA ALA A 373 33.74 4.74 -30.54
C ALA A 373 35.11 5.03 -31.18
N PHE A 374 35.22 4.74 -32.48
CA PHE A 374 36.42 4.92 -33.30
C PHE A 374 37.66 4.14 -32.84
N SER A 375 37.51 3.20 -31.91
CA SER A 375 38.56 2.20 -31.65
C SER A 375 38.77 1.35 -32.89
N ALA A 376 40.02 0.93 -33.12
CA ALA A 376 40.35 0.07 -34.25
C ALA A 376 39.51 -1.23 -34.20
N ALA A 377 38.81 -1.54 -35.29
CA ALA A 377 38.10 -2.77 -35.56
C ALA A 377 39.17 -3.84 -35.80
N GLY A 378 39.57 -4.53 -34.74
CA GLY A 378 40.72 -5.42 -34.83
C GLY A 378 41.09 -6.12 -33.53
N ALA A 379 40.11 -6.48 -32.71
CA ALA A 379 40.34 -7.45 -31.64
C ALA A 379 40.28 -8.92 -32.13
N SER A 380 39.95 -9.20 -33.40
CA SER A 380 39.90 -10.57 -33.93
C SER A 380 40.36 -10.75 -35.38
N CYS A 381 40.88 -11.95 -35.66
CA CYS A 381 41.49 -12.39 -36.93
C CYS A 381 40.51 -12.39 -38.12
N THR A 382 39.21 -12.48 -37.83
CA THR A 382 38.11 -12.60 -38.80
C THR A 382 37.85 -11.32 -39.58
N SER A 383 38.32 -10.18 -39.09
CA SER A 383 38.20 -8.89 -39.77
C SER A 383 39.04 -8.80 -41.05
N CYS A 384 40.02 -9.71 -41.22
CA CYS A 384 40.91 -9.74 -42.39
C CYS A 384 40.97 -11.11 -43.11
N HIS A 385 40.74 -12.26 -42.45
CA HIS A 385 41.08 -13.59 -43.01
C HIS A 385 39.94 -14.63 -43.20
N GLY A 386 38.67 -14.34 -42.88
CA GLY A 386 37.60 -15.37 -42.90
C GLY A 386 37.72 -16.42 -41.77
N ASN A 387 36.66 -17.19 -41.46
CA ASN A 387 36.71 -18.26 -40.43
C ASN A 387 37.42 -19.53 -40.99
N PRO A 388 37.80 -20.50 -40.12
CA PRO A 388 38.34 -21.80 -40.55
C PRO A 388 37.56 -22.49 -41.68
N PRO A 389 38.23 -23.30 -42.52
CA PRO A 389 37.59 -24.01 -43.61
C PRO A 389 36.55 -24.99 -43.06
N ARG A 390 35.28 -24.64 -43.20
CA ARG A 390 34.13 -25.58 -43.11
C ARG A 390 33.82 -26.17 -44.47
N SER A 391 34.50 -25.67 -45.50
CA SER A 391 34.46 -26.13 -46.86
C SER A 391 35.89 -26.21 -47.40
N SER A 392 36.09 -27.07 -48.39
CA SER A 392 37.36 -27.15 -49.11
C SER A 392 37.55 -25.99 -50.12
N ALA A 393 36.62 -25.03 -50.18
CA ALA A 393 36.72 -23.87 -51.06
C ALA A 393 37.75 -22.87 -50.52
N THR A 394 38.50 -22.19 -51.39
CA THR A 394 39.47 -21.15 -50.97
C THR A 394 38.78 -19.79 -50.81
N GLY A 395 39.06 -19.09 -49.70
CA GLY A 395 38.53 -17.75 -49.40
C GLY A 395 37.10 -17.74 -48.84
N GLY A 396 36.60 -16.53 -48.57
CA GLY A 396 35.28 -16.33 -47.96
C GLY A 396 35.23 -16.63 -46.46
N PRO A 397 34.07 -16.47 -45.83
CA PRO A 397 33.93 -16.61 -44.37
C PRO A 397 34.02 -18.06 -43.88
N ASP A 398 33.92 -19.08 -44.73
CA ASP A 398 33.89 -20.52 -44.37
C ASP A 398 34.87 -21.37 -45.20
N GLY A 399 35.73 -20.74 -46.01
CA GLY A 399 36.70 -21.42 -46.86
C GLY A 399 38.11 -21.37 -46.32
N ALA A 400 39.01 -22.12 -46.92
CA ALA A 400 40.41 -22.18 -46.55
C ALA A 400 41.17 -20.91 -46.97
N ALA A 401 42.22 -20.56 -46.22
CA ALA A 401 43.08 -19.42 -46.56
C ALA A 401 43.70 -19.58 -47.97
N ALA A 402 43.93 -18.46 -48.67
CA ALA A 402 44.63 -18.46 -49.96
C ALA A 402 46.04 -19.07 -49.78
N GLY A 403 46.36 -20.12 -50.56
CA GLY A 403 47.59 -20.92 -50.42
C GLY A 403 47.43 -22.26 -49.69
N TYR A 404 46.22 -22.59 -49.22
CA TYR A 404 45.89 -23.89 -48.63
C TYR A 404 45.73 -24.98 -49.70
N ALA A 405 46.81 -25.70 -50.02
CA ALA A 405 46.74 -26.90 -50.86
C ALA A 405 46.50 -28.14 -49.98
N VAL A 406 45.27 -28.69 -50.01
CA VAL A 406 44.93 -29.91 -49.25
C VAL A 406 45.20 -31.15 -50.10
N THR A 407 46.38 -31.74 -49.94
CA THR A 407 46.65 -33.07 -50.51
C THR A 407 45.98 -34.15 -49.63
N GLY A 408 44.84 -34.66 -50.10
CA GLY A 408 44.24 -35.90 -49.59
C GLY A 408 43.38 -35.82 -48.31
N VAL A 409 42.91 -34.64 -47.90
CA VAL A 409 41.95 -34.48 -46.79
C VAL A 409 40.82 -33.54 -47.20
N SER A 410 39.58 -34.02 -47.19
CA SER A 410 38.38 -33.20 -47.44
C SER A 410 37.79 -32.72 -46.12
N GLU A 411 37.68 -31.40 -45.93
CA GLU A 411 37.05 -30.83 -44.72
C GLU A 411 35.56 -31.19 -44.58
N ALA A 412 34.91 -31.62 -45.67
CA ALA A 412 33.54 -32.14 -45.60
C ALA A 412 33.45 -33.48 -44.84
N ALA A 413 34.55 -34.24 -44.77
CA ALA A 413 34.61 -35.55 -44.11
C ALA A 413 35.27 -35.52 -42.72
N THR A 414 35.88 -34.40 -42.33
CA THR A 414 36.47 -34.22 -41.00
C THR A 414 35.42 -33.72 -40.01
N PRO A 415 35.61 -33.92 -38.69
CA PRO A 415 34.76 -33.33 -37.68
C PRO A 415 35.11 -31.85 -37.43
N HIS A 416 35.92 -31.18 -38.27
CA HIS A 416 36.40 -29.82 -38.02
C HIS A 416 35.24 -28.82 -37.94
N ARG A 417 34.27 -28.93 -38.86
CA ARG A 417 33.00 -28.19 -38.78
C ARG A 417 32.26 -28.45 -37.47
N ARG A 418 32.18 -29.70 -37.00
CA ARG A 418 31.46 -30.00 -35.74
C ARG A 418 32.10 -29.33 -34.52
N HIS A 419 33.42 -29.12 -34.55
CA HIS A 419 34.16 -28.43 -33.50
C HIS A 419 34.11 -26.91 -33.65
N ALA A 420 34.43 -26.35 -34.81
CA ALA A 420 34.60 -24.89 -35.04
C ALA A 420 33.39 -24.20 -35.74
N GLY A 421 32.35 -24.96 -36.07
CA GLY A 421 31.20 -24.55 -36.88
C GLY A 421 30.28 -23.50 -36.27
N GLY A 422 30.21 -23.44 -34.94
CA GLY A 422 29.24 -22.59 -34.24
C GLY A 422 27.79 -22.92 -34.60
N GLY A 423 26.83 -22.17 -34.04
CA GLY A 423 25.40 -22.41 -34.29
C GLY A 423 24.95 -23.78 -33.75
N SER A 424 24.55 -24.69 -34.66
CA SER A 424 24.17 -26.06 -34.28
C SER A 424 25.36 -26.99 -33.99
N ASP A 425 26.60 -26.52 -34.21
CA ASP A 425 27.86 -27.20 -33.87
C ASP A 425 28.45 -26.66 -32.54
N TYR A 426 29.60 -27.16 -32.07
CA TYR A 426 30.15 -26.78 -30.75
C TYR A 426 30.78 -25.37 -30.69
N GLY A 427 31.38 -24.89 -31.79
CA GLY A 427 31.94 -23.53 -31.87
C GLY A 427 33.18 -23.28 -31.01
N TYR A 428 34.02 -24.27 -30.76
CA TYR A 428 35.29 -24.10 -30.05
C TYR A 428 36.22 -23.14 -30.80
N GLY A 429 36.81 -22.19 -30.07
CA GLY A 429 37.81 -21.27 -30.61
C GLY A 429 39.10 -22.00 -31.00
N CYS A 430 39.83 -21.47 -31.97
CA CYS A 430 41.01 -22.12 -32.56
C CYS A 430 42.08 -22.47 -31.52
N ALA A 431 42.25 -21.61 -30.51
CA ALA A 431 43.18 -21.86 -29.41
C ALA A 431 42.85 -23.15 -28.64
N GLN A 432 41.60 -23.61 -28.61
CA GLN A 432 41.23 -24.86 -27.95
C GLN A 432 41.93 -26.10 -28.53
N CYS A 433 42.44 -26.01 -29.77
CA CYS A 433 43.22 -27.05 -30.41
C CYS A 433 44.63 -26.59 -30.79
N HIS A 434 44.81 -25.34 -31.23
CA HIS A 434 46.05 -24.83 -31.84
C HIS A 434 46.82 -23.84 -30.96
N GLN A 435 46.56 -23.82 -29.65
CA GLN A 435 47.31 -22.95 -28.74
C GLN A 435 48.81 -23.26 -28.74
N GLY A 436 49.62 -22.20 -28.78
CA GLY A 436 51.08 -22.29 -28.85
C GLY A 436 51.67 -22.11 -30.26
N ASN A 437 50.89 -21.70 -31.26
CA ASN A 437 51.34 -21.48 -32.63
C ASN A 437 51.55 -19.97 -32.95
N SER A 438 52.63 -19.61 -33.66
CA SER A 438 52.87 -18.27 -34.22
C SER A 438 52.51 -18.23 -35.71
N HIS A 439 51.66 -17.27 -36.10
CA HIS A 439 51.11 -17.09 -37.46
C HIS A 439 52.15 -16.90 -38.57
N ASN A 440 53.44 -16.81 -38.24
CA ASN A 440 54.55 -16.64 -39.16
C ASN A 440 55.30 -17.93 -39.50
N THR A 441 55.09 -19.06 -38.79
CA THR A 441 55.93 -20.27 -38.94
C THR A 441 55.23 -21.63 -38.78
N GLY A 442 53.94 -21.71 -38.40
CA GLY A 442 53.28 -22.98 -38.09
C GLY A 442 52.52 -23.70 -39.22
N THR A 443 52.22 -24.98 -39.02
CA THR A 443 51.36 -25.82 -39.88
C THR A 443 49.98 -26.04 -39.24
N PHE A 444 48.98 -26.44 -40.04
CA PHE A 444 47.64 -26.77 -39.53
C PHE A 444 47.60 -28.03 -38.65
N GLN A 445 48.64 -28.87 -38.67
CA GLN A 445 48.73 -30.08 -37.84
C GLN A 445 49.34 -29.83 -36.46
N ASP A 446 49.71 -28.58 -36.16
CA ASP A 446 50.15 -28.17 -34.83
C ASP A 446 48.95 -28.09 -33.88
N VAL A 447 48.56 -29.25 -33.34
CA VAL A 447 47.46 -29.44 -32.39
C VAL A 447 48.02 -29.82 -31.02
N PHE A 448 47.47 -29.23 -29.95
CA PHE A 448 47.87 -29.44 -28.55
C PHE A 448 49.36 -29.18 -28.26
N ARG A 449 49.97 -28.20 -28.96
CA ARG A 449 51.35 -27.76 -28.68
C ARG A 449 51.52 -27.19 -27.28
N ASN A 450 50.51 -26.45 -26.81
CA ASN A 450 50.38 -26.02 -25.43
C ASN A 450 48.98 -26.35 -24.94
N THR A 451 48.88 -27.19 -23.90
CA THR A 451 47.62 -27.69 -23.34
C THR A 451 47.15 -26.92 -22.11
N ALA A 452 47.94 -25.95 -21.65
CA ALA A 452 47.64 -25.19 -20.44
C ALA A 452 46.37 -24.32 -20.64
N GLY A 453 45.38 -24.56 -19.78
CA GLY A 453 44.10 -23.84 -19.80
C GLY A 453 43.10 -24.32 -20.85
N LEU A 454 43.40 -25.40 -21.57
CA LEU A 454 42.47 -25.98 -22.55
C LEU A 454 41.35 -26.77 -21.87
N VAL A 455 40.13 -26.68 -22.42
CA VAL A 455 39.00 -27.54 -22.01
C VAL A 455 39.34 -29.02 -22.23
N ALA A 456 40.08 -29.33 -23.30
CA ALA A 456 40.58 -30.67 -23.61
C ALA A 456 41.43 -31.31 -22.50
N ALA A 457 42.07 -30.50 -21.65
CA ALA A 457 42.96 -30.92 -20.55
C ALA A 457 42.27 -30.92 -19.17
N MET A 458 40.96 -30.68 -19.10
CA MET A 458 40.23 -30.63 -17.84
C MET A 458 40.16 -31.99 -17.12
N ALA A 459 39.90 -31.93 -15.81
CA ALA A 459 39.80 -33.11 -14.95
C ALA A 459 41.05 -34.02 -14.99
N GLY A 460 42.22 -33.44 -15.23
CA GLY A 460 43.49 -34.17 -15.28
C GLY A 460 43.76 -34.90 -16.61
N ALA A 461 42.98 -34.61 -17.66
CA ALA A 461 43.22 -35.14 -18.99
C ALA A 461 44.55 -34.61 -19.56
N ALA A 462 45.26 -35.46 -20.32
CA ALA A 462 46.52 -35.14 -20.98
C ALA A 462 46.35 -35.24 -22.50
N PRO A 463 45.68 -34.27 -23.15
CA PRO A 463 45.30 -34.38 -24.55
C PRO A 463 46.52 -34.41 -25.45
N ALA A 464 46.53 -35.35 -26.39
CA ALA A 464 47.59 -35.51 -27.38
C ALA A 464 47.02 -35.76 -28.78
N TYR A 465 47.75 -35.29 -29.79
CA TYR A 465 47.44 -35.47 -31.21
C TYR A 465 48.59 -36.17 -31.92
N ASN A 466 48.29 -37.24 -32.65
CA ASN A 466 49.24 -37.92 -33.53
C ASN A 466 48.97 -37.49 -34.97
N SER A 467 49.91 -36.76 -35.58
CA SER A 467 49.82 -36.24 -36.95
C SER A 467 49.86 -37.33 -38.03
N ALA A 468 50.55 -38.45 -37.78
CA ALA A 468 50.67 -39.55 -38.74
C ALA A 468 49.35 -40.33 -38.85
N SER A 469 48.76 -40.72 -37.72
CA SER A 469 47.46 -41.42 -37.69
C SER A 469 46.27 -40.47 -37.73
N ARG A 470 46.49 -39.17 -37.54
CA ARG A 470 45.46 -38.13 -37.42
C ARG A 470 44.42 -38.49 -36.35
N THR A 471 44.90 -38.91 -35.19
CA THR A 471 44.07 -39.33 -34.05
C THR A 471 44.37 -38.52 -32.80
N CYS A 472 43.33 -38.32 -32.02
CA CYS A 472 43.35 -37.65 -30.73
C CYS A 472 43.31 -38.69 -29.59
N SER A 473 43.91 -38.40 -28.44
CA SER A 473 43.87 -39.31 -27.28
C SER A 473 43.89 -38.56 -25.95
N ALA A 474 43.38 -39.22 -24.91
CA ALA A 474 43.34 -38.72 -23.52
C ALA A 474 42.70 -37.32 -23.37
N ILE A 475 41.57 -37.10 -24.04
CA ILE A 475 40.88 -35.79 -24.10
C ILE A 475 39.62 -35.79 -23.25
N TYR A 476 39.40 -34.71 -22.49
CA TYR A 476 38.18 -34.50 -21.70
C TYR A 476 36.90 -34.51 -22.56
N CYS A 477 36.86 -33.82 -23.70
CA CYS A 477 35.66 -33.70 -24.55
C CYS A 477 35.17 -35.03 -25.16
N HIS A 478 36.03 -36.04 -25.25
CA HIS A 478 35.70 -37.39 -25.73
C HIS A 478 35.85 -38.41 -24.58
N SER A 479 35.30 -38.06 -23.42
CA SER A 479 35.25 -38.89 -22.22
C SER A 479 33.80 -39.10 -21.78
N ASP A 480 33.60 -39.67 -20.59
CA ASP A 480 32.30 -39.70 -19.91
C ASP A 480 31.87 -38.34 -19.30
N GLY A 481 32.61 -37.27 -19.60
CA GLY A 481 32.34 -35.92 -19.11
C GLY A 481 32.79 -35.70 -17.66
N ALA A 482 33.55 -36.62 -17.07
CA ALA A 482 34.06 -36.55 -15.69
C ALA A 482 32.96 -36.24 -14.64
N PRO A 483 32.01 -37.15 -14.39
CA PRO A 483 31.01 -36.97 -13.34
C PRO A 483 31.66 -36.75 -11.97
N ARG A 484 30.99 -36.01 -11.08
CA ARG A 484 31.44 -35.80 -9.70
C ARG A 484 31.01 -36.97 -8.80
N ASN A 485 31.94 -37.48 -7.99
CA ASN A 485 31.61 -38.44 -6.93
C ASN A 485 30.95 -37.76 -5.71
N SER A 486 30.72 -38.53 -4.64
CA SER A 486 30.13 -38.04 -3.39
C SER A 486 30.95 -36.96 -2.69
N ALA A 487 32.27 -36.92 -2.91
CA ALA A 487 33.18 -35.89 -2.41
C ALA A 487 33.29 -34.66 -3.33
N LEU A 488 32.41 -34.54 -4.34
CA LEU A 488 32.39 -33.47 -5.34
C LEU A 488 33.63 -33.37 -6.23
N THR A 489 34.48 -34.39 -6.26
CA THR A 489 35.64 -34.44 -7.14
C THR A 489 35.26 -35.03 -8.50
N PRO A 490 35.64 -34.41 -9.63
CA PRO A 490 35.45 -34.98 -10.96
C PRO A 490 36.22 -36.30 -11.13
N VAL A 491 35.59 -37.31 -11.70
CA VAL A 491 36.20 -38.63 -11.98
C VAL A 491 36.12 -38.86 -13.48
N LEU A 492 37.25 -38.72 -14.19
CA LEU A 492 37.33 -38.84 -15.63
C LEU A 492 37.43 -40.31 -16.08
N ALA A 493 36.54 -40.76 -16.96
CA ALA A 493 36.70 -42.01 -17.70
C ALA A 493 36.81 -41.74 -19.21
N LEU A 494 37.96 -42.06 -19.79
CA LEU A 494 38.23 -41.85 -21.22
C LEU A 494 37.37 -42.76 -22.10
N LYS A 495 36.96 -42.26 -23.27
CA LYS A 495 36.30 -43.05 -24.31
C LYS A 495 37.18 -43.12 -25.57
N PRO A 496 37.00 -44.15 -26.42
CA PRO A 496 37.68 -44.21 -27.72
C PRO A 496 37.34 -42.98 -28.57
N VAL A 497 38.36 -42.33 -29.13
CA VAL A 497 38.19 -41.17 -30.01
C VAL A 497 38.26 -41.65 -31.47
N PRO A 498 37.25 -41.36 -32.31
CA PRO A 498 37.30 -41.67 -33.74
C PRO A 498 38.48 -40.99 -34.44
N ALA A 499 38.96 -41.56 -35.54
CA ALA A 499 39.97 -40.92 -36.36
C ALA A 499 39.45 -39.58 -36.92
N TRP A 500 40.34 -38.58 -37.03
CA TRP A 500 39.95 -37.26 -37.54
C TRP A 500 39.57 -37.32 -39.02
N THR A 501 40.25 -38.17 -39.79
CA THR A 501 39.89 -38.44 -41.19
C THR A 501 38.61 -39.27 -41.23
N ASN A 502 37.58 -38.81 -41.94
CA ASN A 502 36.26 -39.45 -42.04
C ASN A 502 35.51 -39.60 -40.70
N GLY A 503 35.90 -38.87 -39.66
CA GLY A 503 35.24 -38.92 -38.34
C GLY A 503 33.90 -38.20 -38.27
N SER A 504 33.52 -37.46 -39.32
CA SER A 504 32.26 -36.72 -39.37
C SER A 504 31.06 -37.67 -39.20
N GLY A 505 30.16 -37.34 -38.26
CA GLY A 505 28.92 -38.10 -38.02
C GLY A 505 29.05 -39.39 -37.20
N THR A 506 30.23 -39.76 -36.71
CA THR A 506 30.45 -41.01 -35.97
C THR A 506 29.88 -41.03 -34.53
N ILE A 507 29.62 -39.87 -33.94
CA ILE A 507 29.00 -39.72 -32.62
C ILE A 507 27.53 -39.30 -32.81
N THR A 508 26.60 -40.22 -32.58
CA THR A 508 25.18 -40.05 -32.93
C THR A 508 24.24 -39.91 -31.72
N GLY A 509 24.70 -40.14 -30.48
CA GLY A 509 23.87 -40.01 -29.28
C GLY A 509 24.63 -39.91 -27.96
N CYS A 510 23.92 -39.64 -26.86
CA CYS A 510 24.51 -39.41 -25.52
C CYS A 510 25.33 -40.61 -25.02
N ALA A 511 24.82 -41.83 -25.26
CA ALA A 511 25.43 -43.10 -24.86
C ALA A 511 26.83 -43.33 -25.45
N SER A 512 27.19 -42.64 -26.53
CA SER A 512 28.52 -42.69 -27.13
C SER A 512 29.61 -42.13 -26.21
N CYS A 513 29.24 -41.26 -25.26
CA CYS A 513 30.17 -40.62 -24.33
C CYS A 513 29.87 -41.00 -22.87
N HIS A 514 28.64 -40.78 -22.41
CA HIS A 514 28.22 -41.05 -21.03
C HIS A 514 26.89 -41.82 -20.99
N ALA A 515 26.54 -42.40 -19.85
CA ALA A 515 25.26 -43.11 -19.71
C ALA A 515 24.08 -42.18 -20.06
N ALA A 516 23.15 -42.66 -20.90
CA ALA A 516 21.97 -41.88 -21.31
C ALA A 516 21.06 -41.53 -20.11
N GLN A 517 21.03 -42.41 -19.10
CA GLN A 517 20.44 -42.15 -17.79
C GLN A 517 21.55 -42.20 -16.73
N PRO A 518 21.98 -41.07 -16.18
CA PRO A 518 23.02 -41.05 -15.15
C PRO A 518 22.53 -41.73 -13.86
N ALA A 519 23.35 -42.64 -13.31
CA ALA A 519 23.11 -43.24 -12.00
C ALA A 519 23.88 -42.53 -10.86
N THR A 520 24.51 -41.39 -11.16
CA THR A 520 25.40 -40.68 -10.23
C THR A 520 24.59 -39.87 -9.21
N ASN A 521 24.95 -39.99 -7.93
CA ASN A 521 24.35 -39.23 -6.83
C ASN A 521 22.80 -39.36 -6.84
N ALA A 522 22.06 -38.26 -6.64
CA ALA A 522 20.60 -38.28 -6.58
C ALA A 522 19.88 -38.42 -7.94
N HIS A 523 20.58 -38.60 -9.07
CA HIS A 523 19.90 -38.73 -10.39
C HIS A 523 18.89 -39.87 -10.41
N ALA A 524 19.26 -41.07 -9.91
CA ALA A 524 18.37 -42.23 -9.91
C ALA A 524 17.05 -41.96 -9.18
N ALA A 525 17.10 -41.24 -8.04
CA ALA A 525 15.92 -40.90 -7.26
C ALA A 525 14.96 -39.95 -8.01
N HIS A 526 15.49 -38.96 -8.73
CA HIS A 526 14.69 -38.00 -9.48
C HIS A 526 14.17 -38.60 -10.80
N LEU A 527 14.99 -39.37 -11.51
CA LEU A 527 14.59 -40.05 -12.74
C LEU A 527 13.49 -41.09 -12.47
N ALA A 528 13.53 -41.79 -11.33
CA ALA A 528 12.48 -42.72 -10.93
C ALA A 528 11.10 -42.04 -10.68
N LYS A 529 11.07 -40.72 -10.49
CA LYS A 529 9.84 -39.92 -10.38
C LYS A 529 9.36 -39.36 -11.73
N GLY A 530 10.07 -39.66 -12.83
CA GLY A 530 9.73 -39.22 -14.18
C GLY A 530 10.22 -37.81 -14.52
N TYR A 531 11.09 -37.20 -13.69
CA TYR A 531 11.65 -35.88 -13.99
C TYR A 531 12.71 -35.98 -15.09
N GLY A 532 12.48 -35.30 -16.21
CA GLY A 532 13.40 -35.26 -17.36
C GLY A 532 14.57 -34.28 -17.19
N CYS A 533 15.57 -34.39 -18.07
CA CYS A 533 16.83 -33.65 -17.99
C CYS A 533 16.62 -32.12 -18.07
N ALA A 534 15.71 -31.68 -18.95
CA ALA A 534 15.38 -30.27 -19.15
C ALA A 534 14.77 -29.59 -17.91
N LEU A 535 14.33 -30.34 -16.90
CA LEU A 535 13.83 -29.75 -15.66
C LEU A 535 14.95 -29.05 -14.87
N CYS A 536 16.14 -29.67 -14.83
CA CYS A 536 17.30 -29.22 -14.02
C CYS A 536 18.47 -28.71 -14.88
N HIS A 537 18.54 -29.11 -16.15
CA HIS A 537 19.59 -28.73 -17.09
C HIS A 537 19.01 -27.94 -18.27
N ALA A 538 18.02 -27.08 -18.02
CA ALA A 538 17.31 -26.31 -19.04
C ALA A 538 18.22 -25.38 -19.87
N ALA A 539 19.35 -24.97 -19.29
CA ALA A 539 20.36 -24.18 -20.00
C ALA A 539 21.21 -25.01 -20.97
N THR A 540 21.17 -26.35 -20.90
CA THR A 540 22.02 -27.25 -21.72
C THR A 540 21.20 -28.12 -22.67
N VAL A 541 20.03 -28.60 -22.24
CA VAL A 541 19.16 -29.50 -23.01
C VAL A 541 17.73 -28.96 -23.09
N SER A 542 17.06 -29.18 -24.23
CA SER A 542 15.64 -28.85 -24.40
C SER A 542 14.71 -30.00 -24.03
N ASP A 543 15.21 -31.24 -24.08
CA ASP A 543 14.49 -32.46 -23.71
C ASP A 543 15.49 -33.52 -23.20
N ASN A 544 15.12 -34.80 -23.22
CA ASN A 544 15.95 -35.89 -22.70
C ASN A 544 17.04 -36.38 -23.67
N VAL A 545 17.02 -35.95 -24.92
CA VAL A 545 17.93 -36.42 -26.00
C VAL A 545 18.55 -35.28 -26.82
N THR A 546 18.04 -34.06 -26.69
CA THR A 546 18.45 -32.90 -27.50
C THR A 546 19.26 -31.90 -26.68
N ILE A 547 20.50 -31.66 -27.11
CA ILE A 547 21.35 -30.58 -26.59
C ILE A 547 20.97 -29.28 -27.30
N SER A 548 20.38 -28.35 -26.55
CA SER A 548 19.96 -27.04 -27.04
C SER A 548 21.10 -26.03 -27.05
N ASP A 549 22.01 -26.11 -26.08
CA ASP A 549 23.21 -25.27 -26.01
C ASP A 549 24.47 -26.13 -25.86
N ARG A 550 25.16 -26.33 -26.98
CA ARG A 550 26.39 -27.12 -27.05
C ARG A 550 27.57 -26.43 -26.38
N SER A 551 27.54 -25.10 -26.25
CA SER A 551 28.60 -24.35 -25.56
C SER A 551 28.66 -24.66 -24.07
N ARG A 552 27.56 -25.15 -23.49
CA ARG A 552 27.42 -25.51 -22.06
C ARG A 552 27.40 -27.02 -21.80
N HIS A 553 27.44 -27.83 -22.85
CA HIS A 553 27.39 -29.28 -22.73
C HIS A 553 28.77 -29.88 -22.40
N ALA A 554 29.82 -29.36 -23.02
CA ALA A 554 31.18 -29.88 -22.92
C ALA A 554 32.22 -28.79 -22.60
N ASP A 555 31.87 -27.85 -21.72
CA ASP A 555 32.74 -26.75 -21.24
C ASP A 555 33.53 -27.08 -19.96
N GLY A 556 33.36 -28.29 -19.40
CA GLY A 556 33.93 -28.68 -18.12
C GLY A 556 33.05 -28.40 -16.91
N VAL A 557 32.03 -27.56 -17.05
CA VAL A 557 31.20 -27.08 -15.96
C VAL A 557 29.89 -27.87 -15.94
N LYS A 558 29.57 -28.44 -14.78
CA LYS A 558 28.28 -29.13 -14.58
C LYS A 558 27.21 -28.10 -14.27
N THR A 559 26.72 -27.43 -15.32
CA THR A 559 25.66 -26.41 -15.21
C THR A 559 24.37 -27.08 -14.76
N VAL A 560 23.84 -26.65 -13.61
CA VAL A 560 22.47 -26.94 -13.17
C VAL A 560 21.71 -25.62 -13.27
N SER A 561 20.71 -25.58 -14.14
CA SER A 561 19.84 -24.44 -14.37
C SER A 561 18.42 -24.95 -14.51
N PHE A 562 17.61 -24.67 -13.52
CA PHE A 562 16.23 -25.14 -13.46
C PHE A 562 15.35 -24.46 -14.51
N SER A 563 14.37 -25.20 -15.03
CA SER A 563 13.39 -24.65 -15.96
C SER A 563 12.50 -23.62 -15.25
N ALA A 564 12.45 -22.40 -15.81
CA ALA A 564 11.55 -21.35 -15.34
C ALA A 564 10.10 -21.59 -15.74
N THR A 565 9.86 -22.43 -16.77
CA THR A 565 8.51 -22.71 -17.28
C THR A 565 7.81 -23.83 -16.52
N ASN A 566 8.56 -24.68 -15.80
CA ASN A 566 7.97 -25.69 -14.94
C ASN A 566 7.68 -25.08 -13.55
N PRO A 567 6.40 -25.01 -13.12
CA PRO A 567 6.05 -24.42 -11.83
C PRO A 567 6.73 -25.08 -10.63
N LEU A 568 7.12 -26.37 -10.71
CA LEU A 568 7.82 -27.07 -9.62
C LEU A 568 9.27 -26.61 -9.46
N ALA A 569 9.92 -26.23 -10.57
CA ALA A 569 11.32 -25.86 -10.63
C ALA A 569 11.53 -24.33 -10.59
N ALA A 570 10.50 -23.55 -10.93
CA ALA A 570 10.54 -22.08 -10.90
C ALA A 570 10.96 -21.54 -9.53
N GLY A 571 12.02 -20.71 -9.52
CA GLY A 571 12.61 -20.13 -8.31
C GLY A 571 13.60 -21.04 -7.57
N THR A 572 13.77 -22.29 -7.99
CA THR A 572 14.79 -23.18 -7.41
C THR A 572 16.19 -22.72 -7.81
N SER A 573 17.09 -22.67 -6.83
CA SER A 573 18.50 -22.38 -7.05
C SER A 573 19.39 -23.56 -6.65
N TRP A 574 20.54 -23.64 -7.31
CA TRP A 574 21.57 -24.64 -7.11
C TRP A 574 22.86 -24.00 -6.62
N ASN A 575 23.41 -24.48 -5.51
CA ASN A 575 24.76 -24.16 -5.08
C ASN A 575 25.72 -25.27 -5.50
N ALA A 576 26.57 -24.99 -6.50
CA ALA A 576 27.50 -25.96 -7.05
C ALA A 576 28.68 -26.33 -6.12
N ALA A 577 28.98 -25.51 -5.11
CA ALA A 577 30.07 -25.74 -4.16
C ALA A 577 29.66 -26.74 -3.06
N THR A 578 28.43 -26.63 -2.58
CA THR A 578 27.87 -27.51 -1.55
C THR A 578 26.98 -28.62 -2.12
N ALA A 579 26.75 -28.60 -3.43
CA ALA A 579 25.78 -29.46 -4.11
C ALA A 579 24.39 -29.42 -3.48
N SER A 580 23.94 -28.24 -3.04
CA SER A 580 22.69 -28.05 -2.32
C SER A 580 21.65 -27.28 -3.13
N CYS A 581 20.38 -27.62 -2.92
CA CYS A 581 19.24 -26.94 -3.53
C CYS A 581 18.60 -25.97 -2.54
N SER A 582 18.11 -24.82 -3.01
CA SER A 582 17.33 -23.89 -2.17
C SER A 582 16.17 -23.25 -2.92
N ALA A 583 15.19 -22.71 -2.19
CA ALA A 583 13.97 -22.07 -2.71
C ALA A 583 13.14 -22.96 -3.67
N SER A 584 13.30 -24.28 -3.59
CA SER A 584 12.60 -25.22 -4.46
C SER A 584 11.21 -25.55 -3.95
N ARG A 585 10.24 -25.75 -4.86
CA ARG A 585 8.94 -26.33 -4.49
C ARG A 585 9.05 -27.85 -4.28
N CYS A 586 10.02 -28.50 -4.94
CA CYS A 586 10.33 -29.93 -4.78
C CYS A 586 10.84 -30.29 -3.38
N HIS A 587 11.65 -29.42 -2.77
CA HIS A 587 12.16 -29.58 -1.41
C HIS A 587 11.81 -28.35 -0.57
N SER A 588 10.57 -28.31 -0.11
CA SER A 588 10.03 -27.26 0.75
C SER A 588 9.44 -27.86 2.02
N SER A 589 9.09 -27.00 2.98
CA SER A 589 8.35 -27.40 4.18
C SER A 589 6.86 -27.70 3.94
N GLY A 590 6.41 -27.84 2.68
CA GLY A 590 5.04 -28.25 2.33
C GLY A 590 3.97 -27.16 2.52
N THR A 591 4.36 -25.91 2.73
CA THR A 591 3.42 -24.78 2.93
C THR A 591 2.89 -24.29 1.59
N SER A 592 1.57 -24.17 1.44
CA SER A 592 0.89 -23.79 0.19
C SER A 592 1.47 -22.49 -0.39
N GLY A 593 2.23 -22.61 -1.48
CA GLY A 593 2.85 -21.46 -2.15
C GLY A 593 4.28 -21.17 -1.69
N SER A 594 5.22 -22.01 -2.13
CA SER A 594 6.53 -21.56 -2.67
C SER A 594 7.31 -20.52 -1.84
N ALA A 595 7.73 -20.85 -0.61
CA ALA A 595 8.80 -20.08 0.06
C ALA A 595 9.41 -20.77 1.30
N GLY A 596 8.73 -21.77 1.90
CA GLY A 596 9.18 -22.40 3.14
C GLY A 596 10.41 -23.28 2.95
N ALA A 597 11.52 -22.91 3.59
CA ALA A 597 12.74 -23.72 3.62
C ALA A 597 12.45 -25.07 4.30
N PRO A 598 12.96 -26.19 3.77
CA PRO A 598 12.84 -27.48 4.43
C PRO A 598 13.60 -27.49 5.76
N VAL A 599 13.24 -28.39 6.67
CA VAL A 599 13.91 -28.56 7.98
C VAL A 599 15.42 -28.78 7.80
N THR A 600 15.78 -29.58 6.80
CA THR A 600 17.17 -29.84 6.40
C THR A 600 17.34 -29.44 4.94
N THR A 601 18.38 -28.65 4.64
CA THR A 601 18.71 -28.31 3.26
C THR A 601 19.10 -29.58 2.47
N PRO A 602 18.45 -29.87 1.33
CA PRO A 602 18.78 -31.01 0.50
C PRO A 602 20.17 -30.84 -0.12
N VAL A 603 20.95 -31.92 -0.07
CA VAL A 603 22.29 -32.03 -0.65
C VAL A 603 22.30 -33.21 -1.61
N TRP A 604 22.59 -32.94 -2.88
CA TRP A 604 22.51 -33.89 -3.99
C TRP A 604 23.37 -35.14 -3.82
N THR A 605 24.47 -35.02 -3.09
CA THR A 605 25.40 -36.13 -2.79
C THR A 605 25.09 -36.85 -1.48
N ASN A 606 24.15 -36.36 -0.66
CA ASN A 606 23.84 -36.93 0.64
C ASN A 606 22.36 -37.39 0.71
N PRO A 607 22.08 -38.69 0.56
CA PRO A 607 20.72 -39.21 0.56
C PRO A 607 19.97 -38.99 1.88
N ALA A 608 20.67 -38.81 3.01
CA ALA A 608 20.04 -38.53 4.31
C ALA A 608 19.26 -37.21 4.34
N THR A 609 19.59 -36.27 3.44
CA THR A 609 18.92 -34.97 3.37
C THR A 609 17.58 -35.00 2.63
N GLY A 610 17.18 -36.17 2.09
CA GLY A 610 15.90 -36.38 1.39
C GLY A 610 14.96 -37.37 2.09
N THR A 611 15.24 -37.77 3.34
CA THR A 611 14.40 -38.71 4.09
C THR A 611 13.17 -38.03 4.68
N CYS A 612 12.15 -38.81 5.07
CA CYS A 612 10.99 -38.26 5.81
C CYS A 612 11.46 -37.44 7.04
N GLY A 613 10.78 -36.32 7.32
CA GLY A 613 11.14 -35.41 8.42
C GLY A 613 12.20 -34.35 8.07
N SER A 614 12.94 -34.52 6.97
CA SER A 614 13.91 -33.51 6.49
C SER A 614 13.24 -32.33 5.75
N CYS A 615 12.05 -32.53 5.19
CA CYS A 615 11.32 -31.48 4.46
C CYS A 615 10.42 -30.67 5.40
N HIS A 616 9.51 -31.33 6.10
CA HIS A 616 8.66 -30.76 7.13
C HIS A 616 8.65 -31.67 8.35
N ALA A 617 8.35 -31.12 9.54
CA ALA A 617 8.26 -31.92 10.75
C ALA A 617 7.16 -33.00 10.61
N THR A 618 7.52 -34.26 10.81
CA THR A 618 6.63 -35.43 10.74
C THR A 618 6.53 -36.11 12.10
N SER A 619 5.83 -35.51 13.06
CA SER A 619 5.52 -36.13 14.37
C SER A 619 6.79 -36.49 15.22
N PRO A 620 6.70 -36.93 16.51
CA PRO A 620 7.44 -36.34 17.62
C PRO A 620 8.87 -36.87 17.80
N ALA A 621 9.40 -37.68 16.90
CA ALA A 621 10.71 -38.31 17.09
C ALA A 621 11.90 -37.35 16.88
N ILE A 622 11.67 -36.12 16.40
CA ILE A 622 12.72 -35.08 16.24
C ILE A 622 12.50 -33.90 17.22
N ALA A 623 11.44 -33.91 18.03
CA ALA A 623 11.00 -32.76 18.83
C ALA A 623 11.60 -32.68 20.26
N ALA A 624 12.84 -33.12 20.48
CA ALA A 624 13.49 -32.93 21.78
C ALA A 624 13.97 -31.48 22.03
N THR A 625 14.08 -30.64 20.99
CA THR A 625 14.59 -29.26 21.13
C THR A 625 13.79 -28.18 20.39
N SER A 626 12.73 -28.51 19.62
CA SER A 626 11.85 -27.48 19.07
C SER A 626 10.39 -27.96 18.88
N SER A 627 9.46 -27.15 19.41
CA SER A 627 8.02 -27.26 19.20
C SER A 627 7.68 -26.66 17.83
N GLN A 628 7.76 -27.44 16.75
CA GLN A 628 7.17 -27.03 15.48
C GLN A 628 6.37 -28.19 14.86
N THR A 629 5.12 -28.31 15.30
CA THR A 629 4.01 -28.75 14.44
C THR A 629 3.94 -27.84 13.22
N ILE A 630 3.35 -28.29 12.09
CA ILE A 630 3.08 -27.43 10.91
C ILE A 630 2.47 -26.10 11.41
N ALA A 631 3.28 -25.04 11.43
CA ALA A 631 2.94 -23.78 12.11
C ALA A 631 2.20 -22.82 11.18
N THR A 632 1.95 -23.24 9.94
CA THR A 632 1.38 -22.41 8.89
C THR A 632 -0.14 -22.41 8.91
N GLY A 633 -0.73 -21.23 8.68
CA GLY A 633 -2.17 -21.03 8.73
C GLY A 633 -2.74 -21.40 10.10
N LEU A 634 -3.89 -22.07 10.11
CA LEU A 634 -4.63 -22.43 11.33
C LEU A 634 -4.35 -23.87 11.82
N HIS A 635 -3.28 -24.52 11.34
CA HIS A 635 -2.89 -25.87 11.79
C HIS A 635 -2.67 -25.90 13.31
N THR A 636 -1.96 -24.90 13.87
CA THR A 636 -1.76 -24.78 15.32
C THR A 636 -3.08 -24.77 16.09
N THR A 637 -4.11 -24.10 15.56
CA THR A 637 -5.45 -24.06 16.13
C THR A 637 -6.13 -25.43 16.11
N HIS A 638 -6.03 -26.17 15.00
CA HIS A 638 -6.67 -27.48 14.88
C HIS A 638 -5.93 -28.59 15.65
N PHE A 639 -4.61 -28.51 15.79
CA PHE A 639 -3.80 -29.59 16.35
C PHE A 639 -3.39 -29.38 17.80
N SER A 640 -3.12 -28.14 18.22
CA SER A 640 -2.41 -27.87 19.48
C SER A 640 -3.03 -26.80 20.38
N ALA A 641 -3.78 -25.83 19.85
CA ALA A 641 -4.25 -24.69 20.63
C ALA A 641 -5.32 -25.09 21.66
N ALA A 642 -5.28 -24.45 22.83
CA ALA A 642 -6.23 -24.68 23.91
C ALA A 642 -7.70 -24.44 23.52
N TYR A 643 -7.93 -23.43 22.68
CA TYR A 643 -9.27 -23.00 22.23
C TYR A 643 -9.78 -23.74 20.97
N GLY A 644 -8.95 -24.58 20.34
CA GLY A 644 -9.31 -25.31 19.12
C GLY A 644 -9.60 -26.80 19.36
N VAL A 645 -9.91 -27.53 18.29
CA VAL A 645 -10.40 -28.92 18.33
C VAL A 645 -9.37 -29.97 18.79
N LYS A 646 -8.08 -29.60 18.87
CA LYS A 646 -6.97 -30.45 19.33
C LYS A 646 -7.00 -31.88 18.74
N LEU A 647 -6.98 -31.98 17.41
CA LEU A 647 -6.99 -33.26 16.70
C LEU A 647 -5.79 -34.17 16.99
N GLY A 648 -4.74 -33.64 17.64
CA GLY A 648 -3.51 -34.36 17.97
C GLY A 648 -2.52 -34.42 16.80
N THR A 649 -1.27 -34.80 17.07
CA THR A 649 -0.18 -34.67 16.10
C THR A 649 0.13 -35.96 15.32
N SER A 650 -0.75 -36.97 15.36
CA SER A 650 -0.56 -38.24 14.65
C SER A 650 -0.82 -38.11 13.15
N LEU A 651 -0.23 -39.00 12.34
CA LEU A 651 -0.48 -39.05 10.89
C LEU A 651 -1.97 -39.20 10.56
N THR A 652 -2.71 -39.96 11.38
CA THR A 652 -4.16 -40.16 11.25
C THR A 652 -4.96 -38.85 11.43
N ALA A 653 -4.42 -37.86 12.12
CA ALA A 653 -5.04 -36.56 12.26
C ALA A 653 -4.92 -35.72 10.96
N CYS A 654 -3.80 -35.83 10.24
CA CYS A 654 -3.61 -35.19 8.93
C CYS A 654 -4.49 -35.82 7.84
N GLN A 655 -4.66 -37.14 7.88
CA GLN A 655 -5.51 -37.89 6.93
C GLN A 655 -7.01 -37.54 7.02
N LYS A 656 -7.45 -36.84 8.08
CA LYS A 656 -8.81 -36.31 8.17
C LYS A 656 -9.07 -35.18 7.17
N CYS A 657 -8.01 -34.53 6.69
CA CYS A 657 -8.11 -33.37 5.80
C CYS A 657 -7.36 -33.56 4.49
N HIS A 658 -6.28 -34.36 4.47
CA HIS A 658 -5.41 -34.53 3.32
C HIS A 658 -5.51 -35.92 2.70
N ASP A 659 -5.50 -35.97 1.36
CA ASP A 659 -5.31 -37.20 0.60
C ASP A 659 -3.81 -37.47 0.44
N TYR A 660 -3.31 -38.46 1.16
CA TYR A 660 -1.89 -38.79 1.22
C TYR A 660 -1.58 -40.08 0.43
N THR A 661 -0.85 -39.94 -0.68
CA THR A 661 -0.19 -41.06 -1.37
C THR A 661 1.25 -40.68 -1.72
N THR A 662 2.14 -41.67 -1.89
CA THR A 662 3.54 -41.46 -2.28
C THR A 662 3.71 -40.77 -3.65
N ALA A 663 2.66 -40.79 -4.49
CA ALA A 663 2.61 -40.07 -5.77
C ALA A 663 2.23 -38.59 -5.62
N LYS A 664 1.47 -38.24 -4.57
CA LYS A 664 0.91 -36.90 -4.34
C LYS A 664 1.75 -36.03 -3.39
N HIS A 665 2.60 -36.65 -2.58
CA HIS A 665 3.32 -35.95 -1.50
C HIS A 665 4.32 -34.86 -1.96
N VAL A 666 4.70 -34.80 -3.25
CA VAL A 666 5.60 -33.78 -3.83
C VAL A 666 5.16 -33.40 -5.26
N ASN A 667 3.86 -33.11 -5.45
CA ASN A 667 3.29 -32.69 -6.74
C ASN A 667 3.07 -31.17 -6.87
N GLY A 668 3.42 -30.40 -5.84
CA GLY A 668 3.26 -28.95 -5.81
C GLY A 668 1.85 -28.45 -5.45
N SER A 669 0.91 -29.35 -5.12
CA SER A 669 -0.42 -29.00 -4.58
C SER A 669 -0.60 -29.48 -3.14
N VAL A 670 -1.45 -28.78 -2.40
CA VAL A 670 -1.96 -29.27 -1.11
C VAL A 670 -3.24 -30.04 -1.41
N ASP A 671 -3.15 -31.36 -1.40
CA ASP A 671 -4.27 -32.23 -1.75
C ASP A 671 -5.21 -32.40 -0.55
N LEU A 672 -6.43 -31.88 -0.68
CA LEU A 672 -7.47 -31.91 0.36
C LEU A 672 -8.58 -32.90 0.00
N LEU A 673 -9.13 -33.57 1.01
CA LEU A 673 -10.35 -34.36 0.85
C LEU A 673 -11.54 -33.44 0.61
N ALA A 674 -12.39 -33.76 -0.37
CA ALA A 674 -13.52 -32.92 -0.78
C ALA A 674 -14.51 -32.59 0.38
N SER A 675 -14.61 -33.46 1.39
CA SER A 675 -15.46 -33.30 2.57
C SER A 675 -14.71 -32.89 3.85
N ALA A 676 -13.42 -32.55 3.76
CA ALA A 676 -12.55 -32.30 4.91
C ALA A 676 -13.10 -31.25 5.89
N CYS A 677 -13.90 -30.29 5.40
CA CYS A 677 -14.30 -29.11 6.16
C CYS A 677 -15.81 -29.04 6.45
N THR A 678 -16.66 -29.77 5.72
CA THR A 678 -18.10 -29.48 5.64
C THR A 678 -18.87 -29.73 6.93
N GLY A 679 -18.45 -30.69 7.75
CA GLY A 679 -19.04 -30.93 9.08
C GLY A 679 -18.58 -29.93 10.15
N CYS A 680 -17.34 -29.44 10.05
CA CYS A 680 -16.76 -28.52 11.03
C CYS A 680 -17.03 -27.04 10.70
N HIS A 681 -17.15 -26.71 9.41
CA HIS A 681 -17.31 -25.34 8.89
C HIS A 681 -18.46 -25.29 7.87
N PRO A 682 -19.72 -25.45 8.30
CA PRO A 682 -20.88 -25.54 7.41
C PRO A 682 -21.17 -24.24 6.64
N GLN A 683 -20.66 -23.10 7.11
CA GLN A 683 -20.76 -21.80 6.44
C GLN A 683 -19.58 -21.51 5.49
N GLY A 684 -18.73 -22.50 5.23
CA GLY A 684 -17.51 -22.37 4.43
C GLY A 684 -16.28 -22.09 5.29
N ALA A 685 -15.16 -22.70 4.90
CA ALA A 685 -13.85 -22.48 5.51
C ALA A 685 -12.92 -21.77 4.51
N SER A 686 -12.25 -20.72 4.96
CA SER A 686 -11.11 -20.14 4.26
C SER A 686 -9.83 -20.49 5.03
N TRP A 687 -8.97 -21.31 4.43
CA TRP A 687 -7.71 -21.77 5.03
C TRP A 687 -6.56 -20.77 4.87
N THR A 688 -6.80 -19.66 4.19
CA THR A 688 -5.78 -18.66 3.84
C THR A 688 -5.75 -17.46 4.79
N VAL A 689 -6.69 -17.38 5.74
CA VAL A 689 -6.75 -16.27 6.71
C VAL A 689 -6.08 -16.65 8.03
N ALA A 690 -5.24 -15.75 8.54
CA ALA A 690 -4.61 -15.90 9.86
C ALA A 690 -5.54 -15.47 11.01
N THR A 691 -6.74 -14.96 10.71
CA THR A 691 -7.69 -14.42 11.69
C THR A 691 -8.65 -15.49 12.20
N ARG A 692 -8.97 -15.43 13.50
CA ARG A 692 -9.99 -16.29 14.13
C ARG A 692 -11.37 -16.03 13.50
N PHE A 693 -12.11 -17.11 13.23
CA PHE A 693 -13.49 -16.99 12.74
C PHE A 693 -14.41 -16.34 13.78
N ALA A 694 -15.42 -15.60 13.31
CA ALA A 694 -16.46 -15.07 14.17
C ALA A 694 -17.21 -16.22 14.87
N CYS A 695 -17.57 -16.05 16.14
CA CYS A 695 -18.28 -17.08 16.90
C CYS A 695 -19.56 -17.56 16.17
N THR A 696 -20.22 -16.66 15.43
CA THR A 696 -21.43 -16.93 14.64
C THR A 696 -21.22 -17.85 13.43
N SER A 697 -19.98 -18.13 13.01
CA SER A 697 -19.72 -19.12 11.95
C SER A 697 -19.99 -20.55 12.44
N CYS A 698 -19.78 -20.78 13.74
CA CYS A 698 -19.98 -22.08 14.38
C CYS A 698 -21.30 -22.13 15.15
N HIS A 699 -21.65 -21.04 15.83
CA HIS A 699 -22.89 -20.89 16.59
C HIS A 699 -24.00 -20.30 15.70
N ALA A 700 -24.51 -21.09 14.76
CA ALA A 700 -25.53 -20.68 13.79
C ALA A 700 -26.69 -21.67 13.70
N ALA A 701 -27.71 -21.30 12.91
CA ALA A 701 -28.85 -22.16 12.61
C ALA A 701 -28.44 -23.51 11.99
N VAL A 702 -27.37 -23.50 11.18
CA VAL A 702 -26.64 -24.71 10.79
C VAL A 702 -25.33 -24.73 11.59
N PRO A 703 -25.29 -25.47 12.72
CA PRO A 703 -24.16 -25.41 13.64
C PRO A 703 -22.97 -26.23 13.13
N SER A 704 -21.77 -25.84 13.53
CA SER A 704 -20.60 -26.72 13.41
C SER A 704 -20.80 -27.97 14.26
N ILE A 705 -20.45 -29.15 13.71
CA ILE A 705 -20.54 -30.44 14.40
C ILE A 705 -19.13 -31.00 14.58
N ILE A 706 -18.74 -31.24 15.83
CA ILE A 706 -17.41 -31.74 16.19
C ILE A 706 -17.59 -32.98 17.06
N ASN A 707 -17.08 -34.12 16.60
CA ASN A 707 -17.28 -35.43 17.22
C ASN A 707 -18.76 -35.75 17.51
N GLY A 708 -19.66 -35.34 16.61
CA GLY A 708 -21.11 -35.56 16.76
C GLY A 708 -21.82 -34.57 17.70
N VAL A 709 -21.11 -33.64 18.33
CA VAL A 709 -21.70 -32.59 19.17
C VAL A 709 -21.87 -31.30 18.36
N ALA A 710 -23.11 -30.82 18.29
CA ALA A 710 -23.46 -29.57 17.62
C ALA A 710 -23.14 -28.36 18.51
N ALA A 711 -22.54 -27.33 17.93
CA ALA A 711 -22.32 -26.06 18.61
C ALA A 711 -23.66 -25.42 19.03
N PRO A 712 -23.78 -24.91 20.28
CA PRO A 712 -25.03 -24.35 20.77
C PRO A 712 -25.39 -23.05 20.04
N TYR A 713 -26.62 -22.92 19.54
CA TYR A 713 -27.09 -21.74 18.84
C TYR A 713 -28.07 -20.91 19.67
N LYS A 714 -27.84 -19.60 19.76
CA LYS A 714 -28.70 -18.63 20.45
C LYS A 714 -29.39 -17.71 19.45
N ALA A 715 -30.45 -18.22 18.83
CA ALA A 715 -31.14 -17.58 17.71
C ALA A 715 -31.61 -16.14 17.96
N ARG A 716 -31.86 -15.77 19.22
CA ARG A 716 -32.40 -14.46 19.60
C ARG A 716 -31.36 -13.44 20.03
N TYR A 717 -30.07 -13.79 20.03
CA TYR A 717 -29.00 -12.92 20.53
C TYR A 717 -29.00 -11.56 19.82
N ALA A 718 -29.05 -11.58 18.49
CA ALA A 718 -29.07 -10.38 17.67
C ALA A 718 -30.45 -9.72 17.55
N VAL A 719 -31.52 -10.38 18.01
CA VAL A 719 -32.91 -9.94 17.79
C VAL A 719 -33.52 -9.34 19.05
N SER A 720 -33.31 -9.94 20.22
CA SER A 720 -33.90 -9.51 21.50
C SER A 720 -32.98 -9.67 22.70
N GLY A 721 -31.70 -10.02 22.48
CA GLY A 721 -30.66 -10.11 23.50
C GLY A 721 -29.70 -8.93 23.51
N HIS A 722 -28.60 -9.04 24.25
CA HIS A 722 -27.55 -8.01 24.27
C HIS A 722 -26.77 -7.88 22.96
N GLY A 723 -26.97 -8.78 21.98
CA GLY A 723 -26.34 -8.72 20.66
C GLY A 723 -27.05 -7.88 19.62
N GLN A 724 -28.14 -7.19 19.99
CA GLN A 724 -28.88 -6.31 19.07
C GLN A 724 -27.96 -5.23 18.46
N PRO A 725 -28.19 -4.78 17.22
CA PRO A 725 -27.33 -3.78 16.57
C PRO A 725 -27.24 -2.47 17.36
N ALA A 726 -26.03 -1.94 17.54
CA ALA A 726 -25.79 -0.70 18.30
C ALA A 726 -26.57 0.52 17.78
N ALA A 727 -26.85 0.55 16.47
CA ALA A 727 -27.63 1.61 15.82
C ALA A 727 -29.07 1.74 16.37
N THR A 728 -29.63 0.66 16.92
CA THR A 728 -31.00 0.62 17.47
C THR A 728 -31.05 0.22 18.94
N TYR A 729 -29.92 -0.19 19.52
CA TYR A 729 -29.83 -0.64 20.90
C TYR A 729 -28.52 -0.21 21.57
N ALA A 730 -28.59 0.81 22.43
CA ALA A 730 -27.43 1.39 23.13
C ALA A 730 -26.70 0.42 24.08
N ALA A 731 -27.29 -0.74 24.40
CA ALA A 731 -26.67 -1.77 25.24
C ALA A 731 -26.13 -2.96 24.43
N SER A 732 -25.88 -2.78 23.12
CA SER A 732 -25.25 -3.78 22.25
C SER A 732 -23.88 -4.22 22.76
N ARG A 733 -23.63 -5.53 22.78
CA ARG A 733 -22.37 -6.16 23.21
C ARG A 733 -21.93 -7.23 22.22
N ALA A 734 -20.62 -7.35 22.06
CA ALA A 734 -20.02 -8.47 21.36
C ALA A 734 -19.93 -9.68 22.30
N CYS A 735 -19.86 -10.90 21.74
CA CYS A 735 -19.74 -12.13 22.52
C CYS A 735 -18.55 -12.06 23.49
N GLU A 736 -17.45 -11.48 23.03
CA GLU A 736 -16.18 -11.30 23.72
C GLU A 736 -16.26 -10.38 24.94
N SER A 737 -17.35 -9.60 25.07
CA SER A 737 -17.61 -8.79 26.27
C SER A 737 -17.92 -9.66 27.50
N CYS A 738 -18.43 -10.87 27.28
CA CYS A 738 -18.80 -11.81 28.34
C CYS A 738 -18.05 -13.14 28.23
N HIS A 739 -17.55 -13.50 27.04
CA HIS A 739 -16.91 -14.77 26.76
C HIS A 739 -15.42 -14.62 26.43
N ASN A 740 -14.54 -15.35 27.12
CA ASN A 740 -13.12 -15.42 26.84
C ASN A 740 -12.87 -16.22 25.55
N PRO A 741 -12.39 -15.56 24.47
CA PRO A 741 -12.18 -16.20 23.18
C PRO A 741 -10.96 -17.15 23.16
N ASP A 742 -10.13 -17.18 24.20
CA ASP A 742 -8.94 -18.04 24.32
C ASP A 742 -9.12 -19.21 25.31
N ALA A 743 -10.23 -19.23 26.05
CA ALA A 743 -10.56 -20.34 26.94
C ALA A 743 -10.85 -21.63 26.14
N PRO A 744 -10.60 -22.83 26.73
CA PRO A 744 -11.02 -24.11 26.18
C PRO A 744 -12.51 -24.09 25.82
N HIS A 745 -12.84 -24.61 24.65
CA HIS A 745 -14.19 -24.48 24.08
C HIS A 745 -14.54 -25.59 23.10
N ILE A 746 -13.60 -25.95 22.23
CA ILE A 746 -13.85 -26.87 21.14
C ILE A 746 -13.29 -28.24 21.53
N SER A 747 -14.03 -28.98 22.34
CA SER A 747 -13.64 -30.32 22.84
C SER A 747 -14.45 -31.46 22.21
N GLY A 748 -15.58 -31.14 21.57
CA GLY A 748 -16.56 -32.14 21.13
C GLY A 748 -17.37 -32.75 22.28
N VAL A 749 -17.45 -32.08 23.44
CA VAL A 749 -18.29 -32.46 24.58
C VAL A 749 -19.23 -31.30 24.91
N SER A 750 -20.53 -31.58 25.15
CA SER A 750 -21.50 -30.53 25.47
C SER A 750 -21.39 -30.11 26.94
N GLY A 751 -21.24 -28.80 27.20
CA GLY A 751 -21.34 -28.21 28.54
C GLY A 751 -20.09 -28.33 29.42
N ASP A 752 -18.95 -28.77 28.86
CA ASP A 752 -17.70 -29.00 29.58
C ASP A 752 -16.89 -27.73 29.86
N ALA A 753 -17.12 -26.64 29.12
CA ALA A 753 -16.50 -25.34 29.37
C ALA A 753 -17.50 -24.19 29.20
N THR A 754 -17.71 -23.41 30.28
CA THR A 754 -18.36 -22.11 30.19
C THR A 754 -17.29 -21.05 30.00
N ARG A 755 -17.27 -20.39 28.85
CA ARG A 755 -16.21 -19.44 28.49
C ARG A 755 -16.36 -18.09 29.19
N LEU A 756 -17.03 -17.98 30.33
CA LEU A 756 -17.34 -16.67 30.89
C LEU A 756 -16.08 -15.98 31.42
N THR A 757 -15.95 -14.68 31.17
CA THR A 757 -14.83 -13.85 31.66
C THR A 757 -14.88 -13.64 33.17
N LEU A 758 -16.07 -13.81 33.77
CA LEU A 758 -16.34 -13.75 35.20
C LEU A 758 -17.24 -14.93 35.59
N PRO A 759 -17.31 -15.30 36.89
CA PRO A 759 -18.21 -16.34 37.37
C PRO A 759 -19.67 -16.13 36.89
N ASN A 760 -20.38 -17.22 36.59
CA ASN A 760 -21.78 -17.21 36.14
C ASN A 760 -22.77 -16.85 37.27
N ASN A 761 -22.60 -15.67 37.86
CA ASN A 761 -23.41 -15.16 38.95
C ASN A 761 -23.58 -13.63 38.79
N ASN A 762 -24.14 -12.97 39.80
CA ASN A 762 -24.44 -11.53 39.73
C ASN A 762 -23.21 -10.64 39.58
N THR A 763 -21.99 -11.14 39.83
CA THR A 763 -20.75 -10.37 39.59
C THR A 763 -20.54 -10.09 38.11
N LEU A 764 -20.89 -11.03 37.23
CA LEU A 764 -20.85 -10.84 35.78
C LEU A 764 -21.80 -9.70 35.35
N CYS A 765 -23.02 -9.68 35.89
CA CYS A 765 -24.00 -8.64 35.59
C CYS A 765 -23.56 -7.27 36.15
N ALA A 766 -23.07 -7.24 37.39
CA ALA A 766 -22.61 -6.03 38.07
C ALA A 766 -21.43 -5.37 37.35
N SER A 767 -20.57 -6.14 36.68
CA SER A 767 -19.43 -5.63 35.88
C SER A 767 -19.80 -4.59 34.81
N CYS A 768 -21.08 -4.58 34.40
CA CYS A 768 -21.63 -3.63 33.44
C CYS A 768 -22.76 -2.80 34.04
N HIS A 769 -23.70 -3.41 34.76
CA HIS A 769 -24.87 -2.70 35.30
C HIS A 769 -24.56 -1.78 36.48
N GLY A 770 -23.36 -1.85 37.07
CA GLY A 770 -22.85 -0.87 38.04
C GLY A 770 -22.08 0.29 37.42
N ASP A 771 -21.87 0.29 36.11
CA ASP A 771 -20.98 1.23 35.42
C ASP A 771 -21.76 2.15 34.47
N ALA A 772 -21.71 3.45 34.73
CA ALA A 772 -22.39 4.47 33.93
C ALA A 772 -21.82 4.64 32.52
N ALA A 773 -20.53 4.34 32.31
CA ALA A 773 -19.91 4.37 30.99
C ALA A 773 -20.36 3.18 30.13
N LYS A 774 -20.63 2.03 30.75
CA LYS A 774 -21.11 0.84 30.03
C LYS A 774 -22.63 0.91 29.82
N VAL A 775 -23.41 1.31 30.81
CA VAL A 775 -24.88 1.37 30.72
C VAL A 775 -25.37 2.82 30.77
N PRO A 776 -25.55 3.50 29.63
CA PRO A 776 -25.91 4.93 29.62
C PRO A 776 -27.33 5.18 30.15
N THR A 777 -28.24 4.20 30.09
CA THR A 777 -29.61 4.31 30.58
C THR A 777 -29.68 4.21 32.11
N ALA A 778 -30.00 5.30 32.80
CA ALA A 778 -30.05 5.37 34.27
C ALA A 778 -30.98 4.34 34.92
N ALA A 779 -32.17 4.11 34.35
CA ALA A 779 -33.14 3.15 34.86
C ALA A 779 -32.69 1.68 34.76
N LYS A 780 -31.57 1.40 34.09
CA LYS A 780 -31.01 0.04 33.91
C LYS A 780 -29.70 -0.16 34.68
N ARG A 781 -29.30 0.82 35.49
CA ARG A 781 -28.12 0.77 36.35
C ARG A 781 -28.49 0.46 37.79
N ASN A 782 -27.52 -0.09 38.52
CA ASN A 782 -27.59 -0.36 39.95
C ASN A 782 -28.87 -1.11 40.33
N LEU A 783 -29.25 -2.07 39.49
CA LEU A 783 -30.44 -2.89 39.69
C LEU A 783 -30.19 -3.81 40.88
N ALA A 784 -31.12 -3.78 41.83
CA ALA A 784 -31.02 -4.65 42.99
C ALA A 784 -31.36 -6.09 42.59
N THR A 785 -30.87 -7.04 43.37
CA THR A 785 -31.28 -8.45 43.30
C THR A 785 -32.58 -8.64 44.08
N HIS A 786 -33.32 -9.70 43.78
CA HIS A 786 -34.56 -10.01 44.50
C HIS A 786 -34.28 -10.85 45.76
N VAL A 787 -35.22 -10.85 46.70
CA VAL A 787 -35.21 -11.74 47.87
C VAL A 787 -35.93 -13.05 47.53
N THR A 788 -35.40 -14.19 47.94
CA THR A 788 -36.05 -15.50 47.72
C THR A 788 -36.89 -15.97 48.92
N ALA A 789 -36.70 -15.33 50.08
CA ALA A 789 -37.42 -15.64 51.32
C ALA A 789 -37.84 -14.35 52.03
N LYS A 790 -38.99 -14.38 52.72
CA LYS A 790 -39.49 -13.24 53.52
C LYS A 790 -38.48 -12.90 54.62
N GLY A 791 -38.02 -11.65 54.66
CA GLY A 791 -36.99 -11.19 55.61
C GLY A 791 -35.57 -11.66 55.30
N GLY A 792 -35.35 -12.35 54.18
CA GLY A 792 -34.03 -12.82 53.75
C GLY A 792 -33.23 -11.75 53.02
N ALA A 793 -31.95 -12.05 52.77
CA ALA A 793 -31.06 -11.20 51.99
C ALA A 793 -31.39 -11.23 50.48
N ALA A 794 -31.05 -10.16 49.78
CA ALA A 794 -31.26 -10.03 48.34
C ALA A 794 -30.20 -10.82 47.55
N THR A 795 -30.38 -12.14 47.40
CA THR A 795 -29.37 -13.02 46.79
C THR A 795 -29.80 -13.69 45.49
N SER A 796 -31.00 -13.41 44.97
CA SER A 796 -31.46 -13.99 43.70
C SER A 796 -30.50 -13.70 42.55
N LEU A 797 -30.23 -14.73 41.74
CA LEU A 797 -29.44 -14.56 40.52
C LEU A 797 -30.24 -13.81 39.47
N CYS A 798 -29.67 -12.79 38.82
CA CYS A 798 -30.32 -12.09 37.71
C CYS A 798 -30.70 -13.08 36.58
N SER A 799 -29.89 -14.12 36.39
CA SER A 799 -30.08 -15.18 35.40
C SER A 799 -31.24 -16.13 35.69
N SER A 800 -31.84 -16.08 36.89
CA SER A 800 -33.06 -16.83 37.20
C SER A 800 -34.27 -16.26 36.45
N CYS A 801 -34.24 -14.96 36.15
CA CYS A 801 -35.33 -14.25 35.49
C CYS A 801 -34.96 -13.78 34.08
N HIS A 802 -33.68 -13.50 33.81
CA HIS A 802 -33.23 -12.98 32.52
C HIS A 802 -32.34 -13.98 31.75
N ASP A 803 -32.54 -14.10 30.44
CA ASP A 803 -31.59 -14.72 29.51
C ASP A 803 -30.97 -13.63 28.63
N VAL A 804 -29.71 -13.30 28.92
CA VAL A 804 -28.95 -12.26 28.22
C VAL A 804 -28.82 -12.50 26.71
N HIS A 805 -29.07 -13.73 26.24
CA HIS A 805 -29.09 -14.08 24.83
C HIS A 805 -30.42 -13.79 24.13
N GLY A 806 -31.40 -13.23 24.84
CA GLY A 806 -32.69 -12.85 24.27
C GLY A 806 -33.75 -13.94 24.33
N THR A 807 -34.99 -13.48 24.41
CA THR A 807 -36.20 -14.30 24.59
C THR A 807 -37.33 -13.79 23.70
N THR A 808 -38.47 -14.48 23.66
CA THR A 808 -39.71 -13.91 23.09
C THR A 808 -40.28 -12.79 23.94
N ASN A 809 -39.97 -12.79 25.23
CA ASN A 809 -40.46 -11.80 26.17
C ASN A 809 -39.64 -10.52 26.14
N LEU A 810 -40.28 -9.40 26.53
CA LEU A 810 -39.62 -8.12 26.74
C LEU A 810 -38.56 -8.21 27.85
N ALA A 811 -37.60 -7.30 27.79
CA ALA A 811 -36.53 -7.16 28.78
C ALA A 811 -35.76 -8.47 29.05
N MET A 812 -35.63 -9.34 28.04
CA MET A 812 -34.89 -10.60 28.11
C MET A 812 -35.40 -11.57 29.19
N ILE A 813 -36.68 -11.45 29.59
CA ILE A 813 -37.27 -12.31 30.61
C ILE A 813 -37.39 -13.74 30.08
N ARG A 814 -36.88 -14.72 30.83
CA ARG A 814 -36.93 -16.14 30.45
C ARG A 814 -38.34 -16.55 30.09
N THR A 815 -38.45 -17.38 29.06
CA THR A 815 -39.74 -17.98 28.65
C THR A 815 -40.19 -19.08 29.60
N VAL A 816 -39.30 -19.55 30.48
CA VAL A 816 -39.61 -20.51 31.54
C VAL A 816 -38.92 -20.09 32.83
N ILE A 817 -39.71 -19.93 33.90
CA ILE A 817 -39.25 -19.61 35.26
C ILE A 817 -39.93 -20.59 36.22
N GLY A 818 -39.16 -21.25 37.07
CA GLY A 818 -39.69 -22.26 38.01
C GLY A 818 -40.44 -23.41 37.33
N GLY A 819 -40.07 -23.78 36.10
CA GLY A 819 -40.74 -24.81 35.30
C GLY A 819 -42.03 -24.36 34.60
N LYS A 820 -42.46 -23.11 34.77
CA LYS A 820 -43.69 -22.56 34.18
C LYS A 820 -43.39 -21.65 33.00
N ALA A 821 -44.21 -21.74 31.96
CA ALA A 821 -44.09 -20.89 30.78
C ALA A 821 -44.53 -19.45 31.08
N ILE A 822 -43.68 -18.49 30.73
CA ILE A 822 -43.91 -17.05 30.94
C ILE A 822 -44.12 -16.37 29.60
N SER A 823 -45.22 -15.61 29.49
CA SER A 823 -45.45 -14.67 28.40
C SER A 823 -45.45 -13.25 28.96
N PHE A 824 -44.49 -12.43 28.51
CA PHE A 824 -44.33 -11.05 28.97
C PHE A 824 -44.07 -10.12 27.79
N SER A 825 -45.14 -9.51 27.28
CA SER A 825 -45.13 -8.65 26.09
C SER A 825 -45.44 -7.17 26.38
N ASN A 826 -45.76 -6.82 27.63
CA ASN A 826 -46.19 -5.47 27.99
C ASN A 826 -45.70 -5.08 29.41
N LEU A 827 -44.95 -3.97 29.50
CA LEU A 827 -44.43 -3.40 30.75
C LEU A 827 -45.49 -2.72 31.63
N SER A 828 -46.72 -2.53 31.14
CA SER A 828 -47.85 -2.03 31.93
C SER A 828 -48.64 -3.16 32.56
N SER A 829 -48.94 -4.26 31.86
CA SER A 829 -49.90 -5.28 32.35
C SER A 829 -49.38 -6.73 32.37
N GLY A 830 -48.12 -6.98 32.00
CA GLY A 830 -47.61 -8.34 31.80
C GLY A 830 -47.13 -9.08 33.07
N PHE A 831 -47.07 -8.41 34.23
CA PHE A 831 -46.41 -8.95 35.43
C PHE A 831 -47.19 -10.09 36.11
N VAL A 832 -48.51 -10.07 36.01
CA VAL A 832 -49.41 -11.05 36.60
C VAL A 832 -50.41 -11.52 35.56
N LYS A 833 -50.85 -12.76 35.69
CA LYS A 833 -51.92 -13.32 34.89
C LYS A 833 -53.23 -13.12 35.66
N THR A 834 -54.19 -12.49 35.01
CA THR A 834 -55.50 -12.18 35.60
C THR A 834 -56.52 -13.32 35.43
N VAL A 835 -56.11 -14.43 34.82
CA VAL A 835 -56.91 -15.62 34.57
C VAL A 835 -56.20 -16.85 35.11
N SER A 836 -56.97 -17.87 35.50
CA SER A 836 -56.44 -19.16 35.94
C SER A 836 -55.48 -19.76 34.89
N PRO A 837 -54.37 -20.40 35.28
CA PRO A 837 -53.95 -20.78 36.64
C PRO A 837 -53.16 -19.73 37.44
N TYR A 838 -53.26 -18.43 37.11
CA TYR A 838 -52.64 -17.34 37.89
C TYR A 838 -51.12 -17.55 38.09
N ASP A 839 -50.42 -17.80 36.99
CA ASP A 839 -49.00 -18.13 36.91
C ASP A 839 -48.20 -17.13 36.07
N GLY A 840 -48.55 -15.85 36.14
CA GLY A 840 -47.78 -14.77 35.52
C GLY A 840 -46.39 -14.58 36.14
N LEU A 841 -45.59 -13.67 35.57
CA LEU A 841 -44.17 -13.46 35.90
C LEU A 841 -43.86 -13.37 37.40
N CYS A 842 -44.67 -12.66 38.19
CA CYS A 842 -44.47 -12.56 39.64
C CYS A 842 -45.06 -13.77 40.39
N GLN A 843 -46.17 -14.31 39.89
CA GLN A 843 -46.91 -15.40 40.52
C GLN A 843 -46.21 -16.76 40.43
N VAL A 844 -45.25 -16.95 39.52
CA VAL A 844 -44.51 -18.22 39.43
C VAL A 844 -43.56 -18.47 40.59
N CYS A 845 -43.20 -17.44 41.35
CA CYS A 845 -42.32 -17.55 42.51
C CYS A 845 -43.02 -17.20 43.82
N HIS A 846 -43.96 -16.25 43.81
CA HIS A 846 -44.58 -15.76 45.03
C HIS A 846 -45.62 -16.73 45.60
N THR A 847 -45.34 -17.33 46.75
CA THR A 847 -46.27 -18.19 47.52
C THR A 847 -46.71 -17.56 48.85
N ALA A 848 -46.01 -16.52 49.32
CA ALA A 848 -46.20 -15.93 50.64
C ALA A 848 -46.42 -14.39 50.64
N THR A 849 -46.58 -13.76 49.47
CA THR A 849 -46.81 -12.32 49.33
C THR A 849 -48.21 -11.91 49.80
N GLY A 850 -48.46 -10.63 50.14
CA GLY A 850 -49.81 -10.19 50.48
C GLY A 850 -50.82 -10.35 49.33
N HIS A 851 -50.34 -10.18 48.10
CA HIS A 851 -51.14 -10.15 46.87
C HIS A 851 -50.47 -10.95 45.75
N PHE A 852 -51.27 -11.36 44.77
CA PHE A 852 -50.83 -12.08 43.56
C PHE A 852 -49.93 -13.29 43.83
N ARG A 853 -50.34 -14.18 44.75
CA ARG A 853 -49.67 -15.47 44.94
C ARG A 853 -49.96 -16.43 43.79
N ALA A 854 -49.10 -17.43 43.63
CA ALA A 854 -49.32 -18.57 42.75
C ALA A 854 -50.72 -19.18 42.97
N GLY A 855 -51.55 -19.21 41.93
CA GLY A 855 -52.89 -19.81 42.00
C GLY A 855 -53.96 -18.98 42.72
N GLN A 856 -53.63 -17.78 43.21
CA GLN A 856 -54.60 -16.90 43.87
C GLN A 856 -55.38 -16.08 42.84
N ALA A 857 -56.71 -16.05 42.97
CA ALA A 857 -57.59 -15.17 42.21
C ALA A 857 -57.34 -13.68 42.55
N LEU A 858 -57.84 -12.78 41.70
CA LEU A 858 -57.70 -11.34 41.89
C LEU A 858 -58.33 -10.90 43.22
N ASP A 859 -57.57 -10.13 44.00
CA ASP A 859 -57.91 -9.69 45.36
C ASP A 859 -58.07 -8.16 45.48
N GLY A 860 -58.30 -7.49 44.34
CA GLY A 860 -58.47 -6.03 44.26
C GLY A 860 -57.15 -5.25 44.10
N HIS A 861 -55.98 -5.91 44.19
CA HIS A 861 -54.70 -5.25 43.94
C HIS A 861 -54.55 -4.83 42.46
N PRO A 862 -53.90 -3.67 42.14
CA PRO A 862 -53.77 -3.20 40.77
C PRO A 862 -53.05 -4.20 39.86
N THR A 863 -53.67 -4.50 38.71
CA THR A 863 -53.14 -5.46 37.71
C THR A 863 -52.27 -4.80 36.64
N LYS A 864 -52.07 -3.48 36.72
CA LYS A 864 -51.29 -2.69 35.76
C LYS A 864 -50.34 -1.71 36.45
N ASN A 865 -49.31 -1.28 35.72
CA ASN A 865 -48.28 -0.32 36.10
C ASN A 865 -47.49 -0.69 37.38
N CYS A 866 -47.29 -1.99 37.62
CA CYS A 866 -46.67 -2.50 38.85
C CYS A 866 -45.34 -1.81 39.22
N LEU A 867 -44.51 -1.46 38.23
CA LEU A 867 -43.19 -0.83 38.46
C LEU A 867 -43.23 0.59 39.05
N SER A 868 -44.39 1.27 39.06
CA SER A 868 -44.53 2.56 39.77
C SER A 868 -44.51 2.37 41.29
N CYS A 869 -44.91 1.18 41.76
CA CYS A 869 -44.98 0.83 43.17
C CYS A 869 -43.92 -0.21 43.57
N HIS A 870 -43.47 -1.03 42.62
CA HIS A 870 -42.49 -2.12 42.79
C HIS A 870 -41.29 -1.91 41.86
N SER A 871 -40.40 -0.99 42.22
CA SER A 871 -39.23 -0.66 41.39
C SER A 871 -38.18 -1.77 41.41
N HIS A 872 -37.43 -1.91 40.31
CA HIS A 872 -36.20 -2.74 40.27
C HIS A 872 -35.05 -2.17 41.13
N GLN A 873 -35.21 -0.95 41.65
CA GLN A 873 -34.24 -0.24 42.50
C GLN A 873 -34.77 -0.13 43.93
N GLY A 874 -33.90 -0.26 44.93
CA GLY A 874 -34.26 -0.28 46.35
C GLY A 874 -33.26 -1.09 47.17
N SER A 875 -33.64 -1.45 48.42
CA SER A 875 -32.83 -2.37 49.24
C SER A 875 -32.82 -3.80 48.65
N TYR A 876 -33.87 -4.15 47.92
CA TYR A 876 -33.98 -5.31 47.04
C TYR A 876 -34.94 -5.01 45.89
N ALA A 877 -34.84 -5.73 44.77
CA ALA A 877 -35.72 -5.51 43.62
C ALA A 877 -37.19 -5.79 43.96
N PHE A 878 -38.07 -4.97 43.40
CA PHE A 878 -39.53 -4.99 43.56
C PHE A 878 -40.03 -4.70 44.97
N GLN A 879 -39.18 -4.10 45.81
CA GLN A 879 -39.59 -3.59 47.11
C GLN A 879 -40.70 -2.53 46.93
N PRO A 880 -41.83 -2.63 47.68
CA PRO A 880 -42.85 -1.58 47.67
C PRO A 880 -42.27 -0.24 48.08
N VAL A 881 -42.54 0.81 47.30
CA VAL A 881 -42.07 2.17 47.58
C VAL A 881 -42.56 2.61 48.98
N GLY A 882 -41.62 3.11 49.80
CA GLY A 882 -41.90 3.64 51.14
C GLY A 882 -42.45 2.62 52.15
N GLY A 883 -42.23 1.32 51.93
CA GLY A 883 -42.63 0.26 52.88
C GLY A 883 -44.15 0.06 53.02
N GLY A 884 -44.95 0.67 52.15
CA GLY A 884 -46.43 0.61 52.18
C GLY A 884 -47.14 1.75 52.92
N ALA A 885 -46.42 2.80 53.35
CA ALA A 885 -47.01 3.96 54.02
C ALA A 885 -47.74 4.92 53.05
N CYS A 886 -48.84 5.54 53.50
CA CYS A 886 -49.77 6.36 52.71
C CYS A 886 -49.10 7.54 51.98
N ASP A 887 -48.20 8.24 52.67
CA ASP A 887 -47.51 9.44 52.17
C ASP A 887 -46.51 9.14 51.04
N SER A 888 -46.16 7.85 50.89
CA SER A 888 -45.29 7.36 49.83
C SER A 888 -45.94 7.45 48.45
N CYS A 889 -47.27 7.56 48.38
CA CYS A 889 -48.03 7.70 47.13
C CYS A 889 -48.57 9.12 46.93
N HIS A 890 -49.13 9.76 47.97
CA HIS A 890 -49.85 11.05 47.85
C HIS A 890 -49.13 12.27 48.45
N GLY A 891 -48.04 12.09 49.20
CA GLY A 891 -47.26 13.16 49.83
C GLY A 891 -47.95 13.86 51.00
N TYR A 892 -47.20 14.70 51.74
CA TYR A 892 -47.68 15.39 52.94
C TYR A 892 -47.21 16.86 52.99
N PRO A 893 -48.11 17.85 52.86
CA PRO A 893 -49.49 17.73 52.38
C PRO A 893 -49.56 17.44 50.86
N PRO A 894 -50.68 16.93 50.32
CA PRO A 894 -50.90 16.87 48.88
C PRO A 894 -50.83 18.28 48.27
N VAL A 895 -50.06 18.47 47.19
CA VAL A 895 -49.83 19.77 46.55
C VAL A 895 -50.48 19.84 45.17
N PRO A 896 -50.70 21.02 44.56
CA PRO A 896 -51.33 21.11 43.24
C PRO A 896 -50.54 20.40 42.14
N ALA A 897 -51.25 19.95 41.10
CA ALA A 897 -50.63 19.53 39.85
C ALA A 897 -49.72 20.64 39.28
N GLY A 898 -48.44 20.33 39.06
CA GLY A 898 -47.43 21.28 38.58
C GLY A 898 -46.68 22.03 39.67
N PHE A 899 -46.96 21.78 40.95
CA PHE A 899 -46.13 22.29 42.04
C PHE A 899 -44.75 21.59 42.02
N VAL A 900 -43.69 22.39 42.02
CA VAL A 900 -42.32 21.86 42.04
C VAL A 900 -42.04 21.28 43.43
N THR A 901 -41.87 19.96 43.49
CA THR A 901 -41.47 19.24 44.70
C THR A 901 -40.20 19.88 45.27
N GLY A 902 -40.23 20.31 46.53
CA GLY A 902 -39.11 21.00 47.19
C GLY A 902 -39.06 22.53 47.04
N ALA A 903 -40.05 23.16 46.37
CA ALA A 903 -40.18 24.62 46.38
C ALA A 903 -40.80 25.11 47.69
N GLY A 904 -39.96 25.62 48.59
CA GLY A 904 -40.32 25.93 49.98
C GLY A 904 -40.30 24.69 50.88
N ASN A 905 -40.53 24.88 52.18
CA ASN A 905 -40.29 23.84 53.21
C ASN A 905 -41.21 22.59 53.16
N TYR A 906 -42.06 22.39 52.14
CA TYR A 906 -42.92 21.20 51.97
C TYR A 906 -42.18 20.06 51.24
N ALA A 907 -41.11 19.54 51.85
CA ALA A 907 -40.19 18.60 51.21
C ALA A 907 -40.82 17.24 50.85
N ALA A 908 -41.91 16.84 51.51
CA ALA A 908 -42.60 15.57 51.29
C ALA A 908 -43.90 15.69 50.48
N GLY A 909 -44.26 16.89 50.01
CA GLY A 909 -45.50 17.11 49.26
C GLY A 909 -45.45 16.48 47.87
N LYS A 910 -46.49 15.75 47.45
CA LYS A 910 -46.62 15.21 46.09
C LYS A 910 -47.85 15.80 45.39
N PRO A 911 -47.79 15.98 44.06
CA PRO A 911 -48.94 16.46 43.31
C PRO A 911 -50.19 15.60 43.53
N GLU A 912 -51.33 16.26 43.71
CA GLU A 912 -52.64 15.61 43.78
C GLU A 912 -52.97 14.86 42.49
N ASP A 913 -53.62 13.71 42.63
CA ASP A 913 -54.13 12.85 41.56
C ASP A 913 -55.62 13.08 41.25
N TYR A 914 -56.26 14.03 41.95
CA TYR A 914 -57.62 14.52 41.73
C TYR A 914 -57.63 16.05 41.55
N ALA A 915 -58.57 16.59 40.79
CA ALA A 915 -58.57 18.01 40.44
C ALA A 915 -59.14 18.91 41.55
N GLY A 916 -58.36 19.87 42.05
CA GLY A 916 -58.86 21.10 42.66
C GLY A 916 -58.81 21.19 44.20
N GLY A 917 -58.09 20.31 44.90
CA GLY A 917 -58.03 20.30 46.37
C GLY A 917 -56.72 20.87 46.96
N GLY A 918 -55.58 20.54 46.37
CA GLY A 918 -54.24 20.81 46.89
C GLY A 918 -53.80 22.27 46.80
N GLY A 919 -54.53 23.10 46.04
CA GLY A 919 -54.29 24.53 45.85
C GLY A 919 -54.13 25.29 47.17
N ALA A 920 -54.98 24.98 48.14
CA ALA A 920 -55.00 25.65 49.42
C ALA A 920 -53.81 25.28 50.31
N HIS A 921 -53.27 24.05 50.21
CA HIS A 921 -52.21 23.57 51.10
C HIS A 921 -50.89 24.31 50.93
N VAL A 922 -50.64 24.84 49.73
CA VAL A 922 -49.41 25.58 49.40
C VAL A 922 -49.52 27.08 49.64
N VAL A 923 -50.70 27.58 50.03
CA VAL A 923 -50.89 28.99 50.40
C VAL A 923 -50.34 29.22 51.80
N ALA A 924 -49.50 30.25 51.94
CA ALA A 924 -48.90 30.60 53.23
C ALA A 924 -49.97 30.72 54.32
N ARG A 925 -49.73 30.07 55.47
CA ARG A 925 -50.59 30.02 56.67
C ARG A 925 -51.77 29.02 56.66
N HIS A 926 -51.95 28.22 55.60
CA HIS A 926 -52.98 27.17 55.59
C HIS A 926 -52.48 25.83 56.13
N VAL A 927 -51.29 25.40 55.72
CA VAL A 927 -50.56 24.29 56.33
C VAL A 927 -49.19 24.83 56.76
N PRO A 928 -48.71 24.55 57.99
CA PRO A 928 -47.39 24.99 58.42
C PRO A 928 -46.32 24.52 57.45
N LYS A 929 -45.38 25.39 57.13
CA LYS A 929 -44.25 25.07 56.24
C LYS A 929 -43.37 23.94 56.79
N THR A 930 -43.40 23.69 58.10
CA THR A 930 -42.68 22.60 58.78
C THR A 930 -43.47 21.30 58.86
N ALA A 931 -44.69 21.26 58.32
CA ALA A 931 -45.57 20.11 58.43
C ALA A 931 -44.90 18.85 57.87
N SER A 932 -44.80 17.82 58.71
CA SER A 932 -44.08 16.58 58.42
C SER A 932 -45.03 15.38 58.46
N PRO A 933 -44.82 14.35 57.60
CA PRO A 933 -45.57 13.09 57.65
C PRO A 933 -45.74 12.50 59.05
N VAL A 934 -44.75 12.68 59.94
CA VAL A 934 -44.78 12.15 61.32
C VAL A 934 -45.85 12.80 62.22
N GLU A 935 -46.38 13.95 61.83
CA GLU A 935 -47.39 14.71 62.58
C GLU A 935 -48.84 14.26 62.25
N GLY A 936 -49.00 13.31 61.31
CA GLY A 936 -50.28 12.67 61.01
C GLY A 936 -51.38 13.66 60.61
N TRP A 937 -52.61 13.47 61.08
CA TRP A 937 -53.74 14.35 60.71
C TRP A 937 -53.88 15.64 61.52
N ALA A 938 -52.93 15.92 62.43
CA ALA A 938 -53.00 17.06 63.33
C ALA A 938 -53.07 18.41 62.58
N ASN A 939 -52.26 18.59 61.54
CA ASN A 939 -52.21 19.82 60.75
C ASN A 939 -53.43 20.03 59.85
N CYS A 940 -54.23 18.98 59.61
CA CYS A 940 -55.32 18.99 58.63
C CYS A 940 -56.70 19.02 59.30
N THR A 941 -56.78 18.61 60.56
CA THR A 941 -57.99 18.59 61.39
C THR A 941 -58.73 19.94 61.47
N PRO A 942 -58.06 21.13 61.50
CA PRO A 942 -58.76 22.42 61.52
C PRO A 942 -59.71 22.67 60.34
N CYS A 943 -59.42 22.09 59.17
CA CYS A 943 -60.17 22.29 57.93
C CYS A 943 -61.00 21.07 57.51
N HIS A 944 -60.67 19.87 58.02
CA HIS A 944 -61.28 18.60 57.65
C HIS A 944 -61.94 17.88 58.85
N GLY A 945 -62.29 18.63 59.91
CA GLY A 945 -62.62 18.06 61.22
C GLY A 945 -64.08 17.63 61.43
N ASN A 946 -65.06 18.26 60.76
CA ASN A 946 -66.49 18.14 61.10
C ASN A 946 -67.38 17.48 60.00
N GLY A 947 -66.85 17.16 58.82
CA GLY A 947 -67.64 16.60 57.71
C GLY A 947 -68.00 15.12 57.91
N SER A 948 -68.83 14.55 57.01
CA SER A 948 -69.18 13.11 57.05
C SER A 948 -68.00 12.15 56.86
N LEU A 949 -66.78 12.70 56.73
CA LEU A 949 -65.55 11.97 56.51
C LEU A 949 -64.38 12.51 57.36
N SER A 950 -64.40 12.23 58.66
CA SER A 950 -63.32 12.56 59.62
C SER A 950 -62.07 11.67 59.39
N PRO A 951 -60.95 11.84 60.13
CA PRO A 951 -59.80 10.93 60.09
C PRO A 951 -60.15 9.44 60.08
N ALA A 952 -61.25 9.07 60.73
CA ALA A 952 -61.73 7.70 60.86
C ALA A 952 -62.26 7.08 59.55
N THR A 953 -62.53 7.87 58.51
CA THR A 953 -63.13 7.41 57.24
C THR A 953 -62.22 7.60 56.03
N HIS A 954 -61.00 8.12 56.23
CA HIS A 954 -59.97 8.18 55.19
C HIS A 954 -59.22 6.84 55.15
N THR A 955 -59.86 5.81 54.58
CA THR A 955 -59.32 4.45 54.55
C THR A 955 -58.62 4.14 53.22
N MET A 956 -57.39 3.63 53.27
CA MET A 956 -56.61 3.16 52.11
C MET A 956 -57.05 1.74 51.71
N VAL A 957 -58.32 1.57 51.34
CA VAL A 957 -58.80 0.28 50.81
C VAL A 957 -58.48 0.24 49.32
N LEU A 958 -57.66 -0.71 48.89
CA LEU A 958 -57.30 -0.90 47.48
C LEU A 958 -58.35 -1.77 46.76
N PRO A 959 -58.76 -1.42 45.51
CA PRO A 959 -58.26 -0.30 44.71
C PRO A 959 -58.73 1.04 45.29
N VAL A 960 -57.81 2.03 45.36
CA VAL A 960 -58.11 3.35 45.94
C VAL A 960 -59.23 3.95 45.10
N THR A 961 -60.44 3.90 45.63
CA THR A 961 -61.56 4.67 45.11
C THR A 961 -61.41 6.06 45.71
N PRO A 962 -61.57 7.17 44.95
CA PRO A 962 -61.39 8.50 45.51
C PRO A 962 -62.33 8.71 46.71
N SER A 963 -61.79 8.60 47.92
CA SER A 963 -62.52 8.92 49.14
C SER A 963 -62.64 10.45 49.15
N LYS A 964 -63.87 10.95 48.99
CA LYS A 964 -64.17 12.38 48.82
C LYS A 964 -63.79 13.15 50.10
N VAL A 965 -62.54 13.55 50.29
CA VAL A 965 -62.16 14.37 51.44
C VAL A 965 -62.85 15.74 51.31
N THR A 966 -63.81 16.02 52.19
CA THR A 966 -64.56 17.29 52.21
C THR A 966 -63.90 18.30 53.14
N ILE A 967 -64.06 19.58 52.84
CA ILE A 967 -63.61 20.68 53.70
C ILE A 967 -64.80 21.10 54.57
N ASP A 968 -64.71 20.82 55.87
CA ASP A 968 -65.63 21.31 56.88
C ASP A 968 -64.79 21.90 58.04
N PRO A 969 -64.52 23.21 57.99
CA PRO A 969 -63.81 23.92 59.04
C PRO A 969 -64.47 23.69 60.39
N SER A 970 -63.68 23.53 61.46
CA SER A 970 -64.23 23.42 62.80
C SER A 970 -65.10 24.64 63.17
N ASP A 971 -66.20 24.42 63.90
CA ASP A 971 -67.20 25.46 64.21
C ASP A 971 -66.63 26.69 64.92
N ARG A 972 -65.55 26.52 65.70
CA ARG A 972 -64.82 27.63 66.35
C ARG A 972 -64.24 28.64 65.36
N TYR A 973 -64.08 28.25 64.09
CA TYR A 973 -63.54 29.08 63.02
C TYR A 973 -64.64 29.63 62.07
N LYS A 974 -65.93 29.35 62.31
CA LYS A 974 -67.08 29.83 61.49
C LYS A 974 -67.64 31.17 62.00
N PHE A 975 -68.04 32.10 61.11
CA PHE A 975 -68.69 33.38 61.52
C PHE A 975 -70.03 33.18 62.20
N ASN A 976 -70.82 32.26 61.64
CA ASN A 976 -72.06 31.79 62.20
C ASN A 976 -71.97 30.27 62.32
N HIS A 977 -71.91 29.76 63.55
CA HIS A 977 -71.80 28.32 63.82
C HIS A 977 -73.06 27.53 63.46
N ALA A 978 -74.20 28.22 63.24
CA ALA A 978 -75.49 27.61 62.95
C ALA A 978 -75.78 27.50 61.45
N LEU A 979 -74.94 28.09 60.58
CA LEU A 979 -75.05 27.95 59.14
C LEU A 979 -74.10 26.84 58.65
N PRO A 980 -74.63 25.72 58.10
CA PRO A 980 -73.78 24.75 57.43
C PRO A 980 -73.12 25.40 56.21
N LEU A 981 -71.82 25.17 56.04
CA LEU A 981 -71.09 25.57 54.83
C LEU A 981 -71.54 24.63 53.71
N GLY A 982 -72.66 24.95 53.07
CA GLY A 982 -73.20 24.21 51.94
C GLY A 982 -72.50 24.57 50.62
N GLY A 983 -72.78 23.80 49.58
CA GLY A 983 -72.18 23.93 48.23
C GLY A 983 -72.39 25.29 47.53
N GLN A 984 -73.05 26.26 48.16
CA GLN A 984 -73.18 27.64 47.67
C GLN A 984 -72.04 28.57 48.13
N GLN A 985 -71.35 28.28 49.25
CA GLN A 985 -70.26 29.13 49.77
C GLN A 985 -68.84 28.64 49.43
N TYR A 986 -68.73 27.44 48.87
CA TYR A 986 -67.49 26.85 48.38
C TYR A 986 -67.62 26.67 46.85
N SER A 987 -66.77 27.33 46.05
CA SER A 987 -66.88 27.20 44.58
C SER A 987 -66.18 25.96 44.02
N GLY A 988 -65.63 25.09 44.87
CA GLY A 988 -65.17 23.75 44.50
C GLY A 988 -66.30 22.73 44.62
N LYS A 989 -66.43 21.81 43.66
CA LYS A 989 -67.52 20.83 43.62
C LYS A 989 -67.56 19.96 44.90
N LEU A 990 -68.61 20.09 45.70
CA LEU A 990 -69.21 18.93 46.38
C LEU A 990 -69.93 18.16 45.28
N LEU A 991 -69.46 16.94 45.01
CA LEU A 991 -69.96 16.08 43.94
C LEU A 991 -71.38 15.61 44.26
N ASP A 992 -72.39 16.43 43.93
CA ASP A 992 -73.76 16.07 43.57
C ASP A 992 -74.40 17.19 42.69
N SER A 993 -74.34 16.96 41.36
CA SER A 993 -75.23 17.43 40.27
C SER A 993 -75.45 18.92 39.88
N GLY A 994 -74.65 19.91 40.30
CA GLY A 994 -74.72 21.29 39.76
C GLY A 994 -73.51 21.77 38.94
N ALA A 995 -73.70 22.65 37.94
CA ALA A 995 -72.61 23.31 37.21
C ALA A 995 -72.02 24.49 38.00
N ASN A 996 -70.75 24.39 38.45
CA ASN A 996 -69.90 25.51 38.89
C ASN A 996 -68.39 25.13 38.84
N ALA A 997 -67.56 26.09 38.40
CA ALA A 997 -66.14 25.96 38.10
C ALA A 997 -65.23 26.21 39.33
N THR A 998 -64.27 25.32 39.55
CA THR A 998 -63.53 25.12 40.82
C THR A 998 -62.57 26.26 41.20
N GLY A 999 -62.35 26.47 42.52
CA GLY A 999 -61.08 27.03 43.03
C GLY A 999 -61.09 28.21 44.03
N SER A 1000 -62.21 28.64 44.63
CA SER A 1000 -62.22 29.77 45.57
C SER A 1000 -63.15 29.56 46.77
N CYS A 1001 -62.65 29.84 47.98
CA CYS A 1001 -63.47 29.96 49.20
C CYS A 1001 -63.93 31.40 49.41
N PHE A 1002 -65.21 31.61 49.69
CA PHE A 1002 -65.75 32.93 50.04
C PHE A 1002 -66.36 32.90 51.45
N ASN A 1003 -65.51 32.75 52.48
CA ASN A 1003 -65.94 32.91 53.86
C ASN A 1003 -65.22 34.09 54.52
N VAL A 1004 -66.01 35.08 54.94
CA VAL A 1004 -65.60 36.35 55.55
C VAL A 1004 -64.88 36.23 56.90
N ARG A 1005 -64.79 35.05 57.55
CA ARG A 1005 -63.90 34.87 58.71
C ARG A 1005 -62.43 34.62 58.39
N CYS A 1006 -62.10 33.93 57.29
CA CYS A 1006 -60.69 33.62 56.96
C CYS A 1006 -60.13 34.55 55.88
N HIS A 1007 -61.00 35.09 55.02
CA HIS A 1007 -60.62 36.03 53.97
C HIS A 1007 -61.62 37.20 53.97
N PHE A 1008 -61.18 38.38 54.37
CA PHE A 1008 -61.99 39.62 54.43
C PHE A 1008 -62.46 40.14 53.05
N LYS A 1009 -62.08 39.47 51.96
CA LYS A 1009 -62.43 39.76 50.56
C LYS A 1009 -62.51 38.43 49.79
N PRO A 1010 -63.14 38.41 48.60
CA PRO A 1010 -63.04 37.29 47.68
C PRO A 1010 -61.62 36.72 47.59
N SER A 1011 -61.43 35.45 47.95
CA SER A 1011 -60.10 34.83 47.87
C SER A 1011 -59.67 34.72 46.40
N LYS A 1012 -58.38 34.87 46.13
CA LYS A 1012 -57.83 34.59 44.79
C LYS A 1012 -58.04 33.11 44.48
N LYS A 1013 -58.32 32.78 43.23
CA LYS A 1013 -58.45 31.39 42.77
C LYS A 1013 -57.19 30.60 43.12
N TRP A 1014 -57.32 29.50 43.86
CA TRP A 1014 -56.19 28.68 44.36
C TRP A 1014 -55.78 27.55 43.41
N SER A 1015 -56.56 27.31 42.34
CA SER A 1015 -56.22 26.34 41.30
C SER A 1015 -56.49 26.92 39.90
N THR A 1016 -55.56 26.69 38.97
CA THR A 1016 -55.69 27.06 37.56
C THR A 1016 -56.33 25.96 36.72
N THR A 1017 -56.46 24.74 37.25
CA THR A 1017 -57.07 23.60 36.59
C THR A 1017 -58.58 23.86 36.41
N LYS A 1018 -59.11 23.63 35.20
CA LYS A 1018 -60.55 23.79 34.90
C LYS A 1018 -61.35 22.60 35.39
#